data_AF-A0A7C7QNX9-F1
#
_entry.id   AF-A0A7C7QNX9-F1
#
_cell.length_a   1.000
_cell.length_b   1.000
_cell.length_c   1.000
_cell.angle_alpha   90.00
_cell.angle_beta   90.00
_cell.angle_gamma   90.00
#
_symmetry.space_group_name_H-M   'P 1'
#
loop_
_entity.id
_entity.type
_entity.pdbx_description
1 polymer ?
#
loop_
_entity_poly.entity_id
_entity_poly.type
_entity_poly.pdbx_seq_one_letter_code
_entity_poly.pdbx_strand_id
1 'polypeptide(L)'
;MATRSARVGVHGRNDYGSCKFEEKDYELIREARIEHVKMMISDQAANQGVLNNAVGVCKRLREINPDMDFVVRLDDPHHVNEGGHPTPQVFANRFIPIMKGLHDACPYVVKFEVLNEPNHIGGLGGWGPEADKARDFSRWFLETYDRLKAACPWASLGFPGLAIPHGPEPGLDLDWIEICRDAVERSDWLGVHCFTAGMLVTMGDGTVRPIEDVEVGDEVVTHLGRVRKVTRVSKRPYTGRLFTMKVVGSEPITCTPEHPFWVKRRGVARKYLSKAKPPEWLDVDHMREGDYACCPRMLNLPPVEYDEDQLWVMGLWLAEGSCCKKSPSTGDHYTLLFSMGPDERPALEKARAILQKWFKRKSGSIHETKSGLELHFPCVEATRLFKQLLGYGAPTKRMRPELFQRSGLIPLVRGFVAGDGHVKTDDTLVLSTTSPDLAFQLRQVLLNEGRFATLGTRKRKSPDVSEINGRGVWHNRTEWVIEIRPKHAQGLYPFNKPPNGAKRKREYSWNYEEDGAVWPLVRQLDWSETHEPVMVYNLEVEEDHSYLVNGVAAHNCYWQNPTHADRNHLNDFWGLRFKAYHQKFPDKVIEITEFGNSNGQSNYPVEPDRIAREYVEYYRELFNYPYINSAASFIMSSPDATWGNQGFTWRKENGEFWPVVRLVGAMERPPLVPAAAWLITQLQREARSLRQQAAASQATIAQLQQEIQGLRQQAAASREMITQLQRRVDTLRQQLVTATTTTPVARPVVPPSPATTPVTTPVVTPPPATPPAIAPPPMEDVTTRLRRHPVKRFDTRTLDQIKYLVI
;
A
#
# COMPACT_ATOMS: atom_id res chain seq x y z
N MET A 1 33.16 -22.11 13.83
CA MET A 1 33.38 -20.83 13.14
C MET A 1 32.04 -20.35 12.62
N ALA A 2 31.87 -19.05 12.33
CA ALA A 2 30.74 -18.61 11.51
C ALA A 2 30.90 -19.15 10.07
N THR A 3 29.77 -19.36 9.39
CA THR A 3 29.68 -19.87 8.02
C THR A 3 28.48 -19.20 7.35
N ARG A 4 28.52 -19.04 6.02
CA ARG A 4 27.46 -18.39 5.24
C ARG A 4 27.01 -19.28 4.08
N SER A 5 25.83 -19.03 3.55
CA SER A 5 25.37 -19.62 2.28
C SER A 5 25.33 -18.62 1.13
N ALA A 6 25.03 -17.35 1.40
CA ALA A 6 24.90 -16.33 0.36
C ALA A 6 26.26 -16.00 -0.29
N ARG A 7 26.34 -16.24 -1.60
CA ARG A 7 27.42 -15.83 -2.50
C ARG A 7 27.28 -14.34 -2.84
N VAL A 8 28.42 -13.68 -2.99
CA VAL A 8 28.50 -12.27 -3.41
C VAL A 8 28.48 -12.22 -4.94
N GLY A 9 27.49 -11.56 -5.54
CA GLY A 9 27.25 -11.62 -6.97
C GLY A 9 26.82 -10.32 -7.63
N VAL A 10 26.76 -10.32 -8.96
CA VAL A 10 26.31 -9.15 -9.73
C VAL A 10 25.60 -9.60 -11.01
N HIS A 11 24.66 -8.78 -11.48
CA HIS A 11 24.14 -8.86 -12.83
C HIS A 11 25.26 -8.69 -13.86
N GLY A 12 25.15 -9.42 -14.95
CA GLY A 12 26.02 -9.30 -16.10
C GLY A 12 26.01 -7.89 -16.70
N ARG A 13 26.88 -7.67 -17.69
CA ARG A 13 26.77 -6.52 -18.57
C ARG A 13 25.39 -6.51 -19.23
N ASN A 14 24.75 -5.34 -19.27
CA ASN A 14 23.44 -5.13 -19.88
C ASN A 14 23.52 -5.07 -21.42
N ASP A 15 23.96 -6.17 -22.04
CA ASP A 15 24.13 -6.32 -23.49
C ASP A 15 23.57 -7.67 -23.96
N TYR A 16 22.24 -7.71 -24.08
CA TYR A 16 21.48 -8.85 -24.62
C TYR A 16 21.79 -9.13 -26.10
N GLY A 17 22.39 -8.18 -26.82
CA GLY A 17 22.61 -8.28 -28.27
C GLY A 17 23.91 -8.99 -28.63
N SER A 18 24.99 -8.73 -27.89
CA SER A 18 26.27 -9.42 -28.09
C SER A 18 26.47 -10.60 -27.13
N CYS A 19 25.87 -10.56 -25.93
CA CYS A 19 26.20 -11.43 -24.79
C CYS A 19 27.70 -11.51 -24.48
N LYS A 20 28.48 -10.46 -24.83
CA LYS A 20 29.93 -10.36 -24.64
C LYS A 20 30.23 -9.37 -23.51
N PHE A 21 31.14 -9.76 -22.62
CA PHE A 21 31.76 -8.86 -21.63
C PHE A 21 33.04 -8.24 -22.19
N GLU A 22 33.36 -7.01 -21.79
CA GLU A 22 34.63 -6.35 -22.11
C GLU A 22 35.71 -6.65 -21.06
N GLU A 23 36.99 -6.39 -21.38
CA GLU A 23 38.12 -6.60 -20.45
C GLU A 23 37.87 -6.01 -19.06
N LYS A 24 37.26 -4.82 -19.01
CA LYS A 24 36.93 -4.11 -17.77
C LYS A 24 35.83 -4.77 -16.93
N ASP A 25 34.97 -5.60 -17.50
CA ASP A 25 34.05 -6.44 -16.73
C ASP A 25 34.81 -7.59 -16.04
N TYR A 26 35.73 -8.25 -16.75
CA TYR A 26 36.56 -9.32 -16.19
C TYR A 26 37.55 -8.82 -15.12
N GLU A 27 38.09 -7.61 -15.29
CA GLU A 27 38.85 -6.92 -14.25
C GLU A 27 38.00 -6.63 -13.00
N LEU A 28 36.79 -6.07 -13.17
CA LEU A 28 35.85 -5.78 -12.08
C LEU A 28 35.48 -7.04 -11.30
N ILE A 29 35.11 -8.12 -12.01
CA ILE A 29 34.78 -9.43 -11.41
C ILE A 29 35.93 -9.96 -10.55
N ARG A 30 37.17 -9.77 -11.00
CA ARG A 30 38.38 -10.21 -10.29
C ARG A 30 38.67 -9.35 -9.06
N GLU A 31 38.60 -8.03 -9.17
CA GLU A 31 38.86 -7.10 -8.06
C GLU A 31 37.79 -7.20 -6.97
N ALA A 32 36.51 -7.20 -7.34
CA ALA A 32 35.40 -7.43 -6.42
C ALA A 32 35.30 -8.89 -5.92
N ARG A 33 36.17 -9.79 -6.41
CA ARG A 33 36.21 -11.23 -6.08
C ARG A 33 34.83 -11.87 -6.19
N ILE A 34 34.11 -11.62 -7.28
CA ILE A 34 32.72 -12.08 -7.43
C ILE A 34 32.63 -13.61 -7.43
N GLU A 35 31.58 -14.13 -6.81
CA GLU A 35 31.31 -15.55 -6.56
C GLU A 35 30.08 -16.07 -7.28
N HIS A 36 29.28 -15.17 -7.86
CA HIS A 36 28.05 -15.45 -8.59
C HIS A 36 27.82 -14.39 -9.68
N VAL A 37 27.47 -14.79 -10.91
CA VAL A 37 27.04 -13.85 -11.96
C VAL A 37 25.65 -14.22 -12.48
N LYS A 38 24.72 -13.26 -12.45
CA LYS A 38 23.43 -13.39 -13.16
C LYS A 38 23.64 -13.02 -14.62
N MET A 39 23.66 -14.02 -15.50
CA MET A 39 23.95 -13.84 -16.93
C MET A 39 22.70 -13.39 -17.69
N MET A 40 22.82 -12.24 -18.38
CA MET A 40 21.74 -11.57 -19.12
C MET A 40 21.59 -12.18 -20.53
N ILE A 41 21.11 -13.42 -20.61
CA ILE A 41 20.96 -14.15 -21.87
C ILE A 41 19.50 -14.06 -22.35
N SER A 42 19.33 -13.89 -23.66
CA SER A 42 18.04 -13.75 -24.34
C SER A 42 17.86 -14.82 -25.43
N ASP A 43 16.69 -14.82 -26.07
CA ASP A 43 16.41 -15.59 -27.28
C ASP A 43 17.38 -15.30 -28.44
N GLN A 44 18.07 -14.15 -28.44
CA GLN A 44 19.12 -13.86 -29.42
C GLN A 44 20.32 -14.83 -29.32
N ALA A 45 20.50 -15.55 -28.21
CA ALA A 45 21.46 -16.65 -28.11
C ALA A 45 21.08 -17.89 -28.95
N ALA A 46 19.93 -17.90 -29.63
CA ALA A 46 19.68 -18.81 -30.75
C ALA A 46 20.64 -18.56 -31.94
N ASN A 47 21.26 -17.37 -32.03
CA ASN A 47 22.37 -17.11 -32.92
C ASN A 47 23.67 -17.72 -32.34
N GLN A 48 24.29 -18.65 -33.07
CA GLN A 48 25.50 -19.34 -32.63
C GLN A 48 26.66 -18.40 -32.27
N GLY A 49 26.76 -17.22 -32.89
CA GLY A 49 27.76 -16.21 -32.52
C GLY A 49 27.54 -15.62 -31.13
N VAL A 50 26.29 -15.29 -30.79
CA VAL A 50 25.88 -14.78 -29.47
C VAL A 50 26.04 -15.88 -28.41
N LEU A 51 25.69 -17.13 -28.73
CA LEU A 51 25.93 -18.29 -27.87
C LEU A 51 27.42 -18.53 -27.62
N ASN A 52 28.27 -18.42 -28.65
CA ASN A 52 29.71 -18.56 -28.51
C ASN A 52 30.32 -17.46 -27.63
N ASN A 53 29.80 -16.22 -27.70
CA ASN A 53 30.19 -15.14 -26.81
C ASN A 53 29.82 -15.47 -25.35
N ALA A 54 28.58 -15.89 -25.10
CA ALA A 54 28.12 -16.27 -23.76
C ALA A 54 28.92 -17.44 -23.16
N VAL A 55 29.25 -18.45 -23.97
CA VAL A 55 30.16 -19.56 -23.60
C VAL A 55 31.55 -19.04 -23.25
N GLY A 56 32.10 -18.11 -24.05
CA GLY A 56 33.38 -17.47 -23.79
C GLY A 56 33.40 -16.70 -22.46
N VAL A 57 32.34 -15.94 -22.18
CA VAL A 57 32.14 -15.25 -20.90
C VAL A 57 32.12 -16.26 -19.74
N CYS A 58 31.31 -17.31 -19.82
CA CYS A 58 31.20 -18.32 -18.75
C CYS A 58 32.54 -19.00 -18.44
N LYS A 59 33.32 -19.38 -19.48
CA LYS A 59 34.66 -19.96 -19.32
C LYS A 59 35.61 -19.01 -18.63
N ARG A 60 35.70 -17.76 -19.10
CA ARG A 60 36.61 -16.75 -18.58
C ARG A 60 36.25 -16.28 -17.17
N LEU A 61 34.97 -16.34 -16.79
CA LEU A 61 34.54 -16.13 -15.41
C LEU A 61 34.98 -17.27 -14.47
N ARG A 62 35.02 -18.53 -14.94
CA ARG A 62 35.61 -19.65 -14.18
C ARG A 62 37.14 -19.62 -14.13
N GLU A 63 37.81 -19.08 -15.14
CA GLU A 63 39.26 -18.80 -15.11
C GLU A 63 39.63 -17.78 -14.02
N ILE A 64 38.74 -16.82 -13.73
CA ILE A 64 38.91 -15.85 -12.64
C ILE A 64 38.60 -16.47 -11.28
N ASN A 65 37.54 -17.28 -11.20
CA ASN A 65 37.12 -17.95 -9.97
C ASN A 65 36.63 -19.37 -10.29
N PRO A 66 37.42 -20.42 -9.99
CA PRO A 66 37.04 -21.82 -10.24
C PRO A 66 35.74 -22.26 -9.55
N ASP A 67 35.29 -21.54 -8.53
CA ASP A 67 34.01 -21.75 -7.83
C ASP A 67 32.92 -20.75 -8.24
N MET A 68 33.09 -19.98 -9.32
CA MET A 68 32.10 -19.01 -9.82
C MET A 68 30.76 -19.70 -10.10
N ASP A 69 29.70 -19.20 -9.47
CA ASP A 69 28.33 -19.64 -9.64
C ASP A 69 27.60 -18.79 -10.70
N PHE A 70 26.53 -19.32 -11.28
CA PHE A 70 25.79 -18.65 -12.36
C PHE A 70 24.30 -18.84 -12.17
N VAL A 71 23.51 -17.79 -12.44
CA VAL A 71 22.10 -17.92 -12.83
C VAL A 71 21.98 -17.34 -14.23
N VAL A 72 21.63 -18.16 -15.21
CA VAL A 72 21.38 -17.70 -16.59
C VAL A 72 19.92 -17.32 -16.72
N ARG A 73 19.60 -16.07 -17.05
CA ARG A 73 18.23 -15.74 -17.42
C ARG A 73 17.89 -16.38 -18.78
N LEU A 74 16.69 -16.94 -18.89
CA LEU A 74 16.08 -17.38 -20.14
C LEU A 74 15.04 -16.32 -20.54
N ASP A 75 15.54 -15.18 -21.03
CA ASP A 75 14.71 -14.02 -21.40
C ASP A 75 14.26 -14.13 -22.87
N ASP A 76 13.03 -13.72 -23.21
CA ASP A 76 12.50 -13.86 -24.57
C ASP A 76 11.79 -12.57 -25.07
N PRO A 77 12.45 -11.40 -24.97
CA PRO A 77 11.80 -10.08 -25.12
C PRO A 77 11.23 -9.79 -26.52
N HIS A 78 11.56 -10.60 -27.53
CA HIS A 78 10.98 -10.47 -28.87
C HIS A 78 9.63 -11.20 -29.01
N HIS A 79 9.28 -12.10 -28.08
CA HIS A 79 8.09 -12.96 -28.17
C HIS A 79 7.25 -13.00 -26.88
N VAL A 80 7.80 -12.50 -25.76
CA VAL A 80 7.15 -12.30 -24.47
C VAL A 80 6.94 -10.79 -24.31
N ASN A 81 5.70 -10.33 -24.48
CA ASN A 81 5.30 -8.93 -24.52
C ASN A 81 3.80 -8.76 -24.21
N GLU A 82 3.28 -7.53 -24.25
CA GLU A 82 1.91 -7.21 -23.84
C GLU A 82 0.84 -8.01 -24.61
N GLY A 83 0.30 -9.06 -23.96
CA GLY A 83 -0.69 -9.97 -24.54
C GLY A 83 -0.13 -11.05 -25.47
N GLY A 84 1.21 -11.17 -25.58
CA GLY A 84 1.89 -12.15 -26.44
C GLY A 84 2.92 -12.98 -25.66
N HIS A 85 2.82 -14.30 -25.76
CA HIS A 85 3.84 -15.23 -25.27
C HIS A 85 3.91 -16.51 -26.11
N PRO A 86 5.07 -17.16 -26.23
CA PRO A 86 5.19 -18.47 -26.89
C PRO A 86 4.46 -19.56 -26.09
N THR A 87 4.09 -20.65 -26.76
CA THR A 87 3.66 -21.87 -26.04
C THR A 87 4.83 -22.53 -25.31
N PRO A 88 4.60 -23.35 -24.27
CA PRO A 88 5.67 -24.07 -23.56
C PRO A 88 6.55 -24.91 -24.50
N GLN A 89 5.96 -25.48 -25.55
CA GLN A 89 6.70 -26.23 -26.58
C GLN A 89 7.61 -25.32 -27.44
N VAL A 90 7.17 -24.11 -27.80
CA VAL A 90 7.95 -23.15 -28.60
C VAL A 90 9.10 -22.56 -27.75
N PHE A 91 8.81 -22.16 -26.51
CA PHE A 91 9.83 -21.68 -25.57
C PHE A 91 10.87 -22.76 -25.28
N ALA A 92 10.45 -23.99 -24.98
CA ALA A 92 11.38 -25.10 -24.76
C ALA A 92 12.22 -25.39 -26.03
N ASN A 93 11.63 -25.41 -27.23
CA ASN A 93 12.39 -25.63 -28.48
C ASN A 93 13.44 -24.53 -28.74
N ARG A 94 13.19 -23.30 -28.28
CA ARG A 94 14.10 -22.15 -28.36
C ARG A 94 15.24 -22.25 -27.35
N PHE A 95 14.94 -22.55 -26.09
CA PHE A 95 15.94 -22.51 -25.01
C PHE A 95 16.67 -23.83 -24.75
N ILE A 96 16.14 -25.00 -25.13
CA ILE A 96 16.86 -26.28 -25.01
C ILE A 96 18.21 -26.27 -25.76
N PRO A 97 18.32 -25.79 -27.03
CA PRO A 97 19.60 -25.67 -27.71
C PRO A 97 20.56 -24.70 -27.02
N ILE A 98 20.06 -23.58 -26.49
CA ILE A 98 20.85 -22.56 -25.79
C ILE A 98 21.41 -23.14 -24.48
N MET A 99 20.55 -23.77 -23.67
CA MET A 99 20.92 -24.44 -22.42
C MET A 99 21.96 -25.55 -22.66
N LYS A 100 21.77 -26.38 -23.69
CA LYS A 100 22.73 -27.44 -24.04
C LYS A 100 24.04 -26.86 -24.56
N GLY A 101 24.02 -25.92 -25.50
CA GLY A 101 25.23 -25.28 -26.00
C GLY A 101 26.05 -24.57 -24.91
N LEU A 102 25.38 -23.98 -23.91
CA LEU A 102 26.03 -23.47 -22.70
C LEU A 102 26.62 -24.61 -21.87
N HIS A 103 25.83 -25.63 -21.50
CA HIS A 103 26.24 -26.68 -20.58
C HIS A 103 27.30 -27.64 -21.16
N ASP A 104 27.14 -28.09 -22.41
CA ASP A 104 28.08 -28.98 -23.09
C ASP A 104 29.47 -28.33 -23.23
N ALA A 105 29.52 -26.99 -23.34
CA ALA A 105 30.75 -26.21 -23.35
C ALA A 105 31.22 -25.77 -21.94
N CYS A 106 30.31 -25.67 -20.98
CA CYS A 106 30.50 -25.13 -19.63
C CYS A 106 29.66 -25.94 -18.59
N PRO A 107 30.02 -27.18 -18.20
CA PRO A 107 29.13 -28.08 -17.44
C PRO A 107 28.74 -27.64 -16.03
N TYR A 108 29.29 -26.53 -15.55
CA TYR A 108 28.96 -25.84 -14.30
C TYR A 108 27.85 -24.79 -14.45
N VAL A 109 27.49 -24.41 -15.69
CA VAL A 109 26.32 -23.59 -15.98
C VAL A 109 25.10 -24.50 -15.88
N VAL A 110 24.47 -24.49 -14.70
CA VAL A 110 23.35 -25.39 -14.38
C VAL A 110 22.09 -24.68 -13.89
N LYS A 111 22.13 -23.45 -13.36
CA LYS A 111 20.92 -22.75 -12.90
C LYS A 111 20.41 -21.74 -13.92
N PHE A 112 19.09 -21.74 -14.12
CA PHE A 112 18.41 -20.88 -15.07
C PHE A 112 17.18 -20.18 -14.45
N GLU A 113 17.06 -18.86 -14.63
CA GLU A 113 15.85 -18.09 -14.31
C GLU A 113 14.90 -18.23 -15.52
N VAL A 114 13.68 -18.75 -15.33
CA VAL A 114 12.72 -18.88 -16.43
C VAL A 114 11.91 -17.58 -16.55
N LEU A 115 12.19 -16.80 -17.60
CA LEU A 115 11.76 -15.39 -17.77
C LEU A 115 12.27 -14.45 -16.66
N ASN A 116 11.75 -13.23 -16.67
CA ASN A 116 11.95 -12.19 -15.66
C ASN A 116 10.65 -11.44 -15.44
N GLU A 117 10.29 -11.16 -14.19
CA GLU A 117 9.16 -10.30 -13.83
C GLU A 117 7.87 -10.55 -14.65
N PRO A 118 7.41 -11.81 -14.79
CA PRO A 118 6.26 -12.14 -15.65
C PRO A 118 4.96 -11.43 -15.27
N ASN A 119 4.86 -10.96 -14.02
CA ASN A 119 3.77 -10.17 -13.49
C ASN A 119 3.91 -8.64 -13.73
N HIS A 120 4.90 -8.20 -14.52
CA HIS A 120 5.13 -6.79 -14.83
C HIS A 120 3.96 -6.17 -15.60
N ILE A 121 3.53 -4.98 -15.17
CA ILE A 121 2.20 -4.44 -15.47
C ILE A 121 2.04 -3.89 -16.88
N GLY A 122 3.08 -3.29 -17.44
CA GLY A 122 3.11 -2.92 -18.86
C GLY A 122 3.34 -4.11 -19.80
N GLY A 123 2.97 -5.33 -19.41
CA GLY A 123 3.09 -6.54 -20.23
C GLY A 123 4.52 -6.98 -20.61
N LEU A 124 5.57 -6.29 -20.15
CA LEU A 124 6.97 -6.53 -20.53
C LEU A 124 7.47 -7.95 -20.18
N GLY A 125 6.87 -8.59 -19.17
CA GLY A 125 7.11 -10.00 -18.81
C GLY A 125 6.11 -10.99 -19.42
N GLY A 126 5.27 -10.55 -20.37
CA GLY A 126 4.31 -11.37 -21.13
C GLY A 126 2.92 -11.51 -20.52
N TRP A 127 2.83 -11.80 -19.22
CA TRP A 127 1.56 -12.19 -18.59
C TRP A 127 0.79 -11.02 -17.99
N GLY A 128 1.44 -10.18 -17.20
CA GLY A 128 0.79 -9.11 -16.46
C GLY A 128 0.31 -9.53 -15.05
N PRO A 129 -0.28 -8.60 -14.30
CA PRO A 129 -0.49 -8.76 -12.86
C PRO A 129 -1.68 -9.66 -12.52
N GLU A 130 -2.69 -9.78 -13.38
CA GLU A 130 -4.01 -10.29 -12.94
C GLU A 130 -4.00 -11.76 -12.53
N ALA A 131 -4.88 -12.14 -11.61
CA ALA A 131 -4.91 -13.48 -11.04
C ALA A 131 -5.20 -14.61 -12.07
N ASP A 132 -5.83 -14.34 -13.22
CA ASP A 132 -5.95 -15.32 -14.30
C ASP A 132 -4.63 -15.51 -15.06
N LYS A 133 -3.87 -14.42 -15.25
CA LYS A 133 -2.51 -14.43 -15.82
C LYS A 133 -1.55 -15.19 -14.92
N ALA A 134 -1.61 -15.00 -13.61
CA ALA A 134 -0.87 -15.79 -12.63
C ALA A 134 -1.15 -17.30 -12.79
N ARG A 135 -2.43 -17.70 -12.92
CA ARG A 135 -2.81 -19.10 -13.15
C ARG A 135 -2.34 -19.62 -14.50
N ASP A 136 -2.33 -18.78 -15.53
CA ASP A 136 -1.85 -19.17 -16.85
C ASP A 136 -0.34 -19.34 -16.91
N PHE A 137 0.41 -18.38 -16.36
CA PHE A 137 1.85 -18.52 -16.17
C PHE A 137 2.17 -19.75 -15.32
N SER A 138 1.43 -20.03 -14.24
CA SER A 138 1.66 -21.23 -13.42
C SER A 138 1.55 -22.52 -14.25
N ARG A 139 0.52 -22.65 -15.11
CA ARG A 139 0.40 -23.77 -16.06
C ARG A 139 1.53 -23.80 -17.09
N TRP A 140 1.81 -22.65 -17.71
CA TRP A 140 2.84 -22.48 -18.72
C TRP A 140 4.23 -22.83 -18.17
N PHE A 141 4.54 -22.39 -16.96
CA PHE A 141 5.78 -22.65 -16.23
C PHE A 141 5.90 -24.11 -15.87
N LEU A 142 4.84 -24.77 -15.37
CA LEU A 142 4.87 -26.20 -15.06
C LEU A 142 5.13 -27.05 -16.32
N GLU A 143 4.43 -26.77 -17.43
CA GLU A 143 4.66 -27.49 -18.69
C GLU A 143 6.04 -27.17 -19.28
N THR A 144 6.50 -25.92 -19.16
CA THR A 144 7.85 -25.49 -19.61
C THR A 144 8.94 -26.16 -18.77
N TYR A 145 8.81 -26.17 -17.45
CA TYR A 145 9.70 -26.85 -16.50
C TYR A 145 9.81 -28.34 -16.84
N ASP A 146 8.68 -29.02 -17.08
CA ASP A 146 8.68 -30.45 -17.43
C ASP A 146 9.35 -30.71 -18.79
N ARG A 147 9.12 -29.86 -19.79
CA ARG A 147 9.80 -29.95 -21.10
C ARG A 147 11.30 -29.68 -21.00
N LEU A 148 11.69 -28.65 -20.26
CA LEU A 148 13.10 -28.28 -20.04
C LEU A 148 13.83 -29.37 -19.24
N LYS A 149 13.25 -29.89 -18.15
CA LYS A 149 13.83 -30.99 -17.35
C LYS A 149 13.88 -32.31 -18.12
N ALA A 150 12.88 -32.63 -18.94
CA ALA A 150 12.92 -33.85 -19.77
C ALA A 150 14.06 -33.81 -20.80
N ALA A 151 14.37 -32.64 -21.36
CA ALA A 151 15.47 -32.47 -22.31
C ALA A 151 16.84 -32.20 -21.67
N CYS A 152 16.85 -31.59 -20.48
CA CYS A 152 18.02 -31.11 -19.73
C CYS A 152 17.85 -31.45 -18.23
N PRO A 153 17.87 -32.73 -17.81
CA PRO A 153 17.57 -33.13 -16.42
C PRO A 153 18.61 -32.68 -15.39
N TRP A 154 19.79 -32.29 -15.86
CA TRP A 154 20.88 -31.68 -15.09
C TRP A 154 20.61 -30.21 -14.74
N ALA A 155 19.66 -29.54 -15.41
CA ALA A 155 19.39 -28.13 -15.21
C ALA A 155 18.58 -27.90 -13.92
N SER A 156 18.95 -26.86 -13.19
CA SER A 156 18.20 -26.31 -12.07
C SER A 156 17.40 -25.09 -12.55
N LEU A 157 16.09 -25.11 -12.39
CA LEU A 157 15.17 -24.13 -12.96
C LEU A 157 14.49 -23.34 -11.83
N GLY A 158 14.84 -22.06 -11.74
CA GLY A 158 14.26 -21.14 -10.76
C GLY A 158 12.92 -20.57 -11.20
N PHE A 159 12.09 -20.28 -10.21
CA PHE A 159 10.98 -19.35 -10.38
C PHE A 159 11.57 -17.92 -10.47
N PRO A 160 11.14 -17.10 -11.43
CA PRO A 160 11.75 -15.79 -11.66
C PRO A 160 11.58 -14.84 -10.47
N GLY A 161 12.45 -13.83 -10.39
CA GLY A 161 12.14 -12.63 -9.63
C GLY A 161 10.84 -12.00 -10.15
N LEU A 162 9.90 -11.69 -9.25
CA LEU A 162 8.67 -11.00 -9.59
C LEU A 162 8.87 -9.48 -9.47
N ALA A 163 8.35 -8.73 -10.45
CA ALA A 163 8.21 -7.28 -10.32
C ALA A 163 7.23 -7.07 -9.19
N ILE A 164 7.67 -6.66 -7.99
CA ILE A 164 6.68 -6.43 -6.94
C ILE A 164 5.82 -5.27 -7.37
N PRO A 165 4.51 -5.54 -7.54
CA PRO A 165 3.79 -4.88 -8.58
C PRO A 165 3.50 -3.46 -8.15
N HIS A 166 3.20 -2.72 -9.19
CA HIS A 166 2.84 -1.33 -9.16
C HIS A 166 1.44 -1.24 -9.82
N GLY A 167 0.53 -2.16 -9.42
CA GLY A 167 -0.84 -2.47 -9.88
C GLY A 167 -1.82 -2.89 -8.72
N PRO A 168 -3.13 -2.59 -8.80
CA PRO A 168 -3.99 -2.37 -7.63
C PRO A 168 -4.77 -3.61 -7.17
N GLU A 169 -4.07 -4.66 -6.74
CA GLU A 169 -4.65 -5.80 -6.02
C GLU A 169 -3.78 -6.13 -4.80
N PRO A 170 -4.30 -6.70 -3.70
CA PRO A 170 -3.52 -6.99 -2.49
C PRO A 170 -2.87 -8.36 -2.50
N GLY A 171 -1.89 -8.52 -1.61
CA GLY A 171 -0.92 -9.62 -1.62
C GLY A 171 -0.03 -9.70 -2.88
N LEU A 172 -0.58 -9.65 -4.10
CA LEU A 172 -0.08 -9.93 -5.46
C LEU A 172 1.42 -10.16 -5.71
N ASP A 173 2.39 -9.46 -5.15
CA ASP A 173 3.76 -10.01 -5.19
C ASP A 173 3.90 -11.32 -4.42
N LEU A 174 3.25 -11.34 -3.25
CA LEU A 174 3.05 -12.49 -2.41
C LEU A 174 1.82 -13.32 -2.82
N ASP A 175 0.88 -12.82 -3.64
CA ASP A 175 -0.31 -13.62 -4.05
C ASP A 175 -0.28 -14.14 -5.49
N TRP A 176 0.42 -13.50 -6.43
CA TRP A 176 0.74 -14.08 -7.75
C TRP A 176 1.67 -15.29 -7.56
N ILE A 177 2.64 -15.19 -6.63
CA ILE A 177 3.45 -16.33 -6.19
C ILE A 177 2.64 -17.39 -5.42
N GLU A 178 1.59 -17.02 -4.67
CA GLU A 178 0.68 -17.97 -3.99
C GLU A 178 -0.22 -18.70 -4.99
N ILE A 179 -0.74 -18.00 -6.00
CA ILE A 179 -1.46 -18.59 -7.13
C ILE A 179 -0.53 -19.50 -7.95
N CYS A 180 0.75 -19.13 -8.04
CA CYS A 180 1.82 -19.94 -8.60
C CYS A 180 2.44 -20.93 -7.60
N ARG A 181 1.81 -21.22 -6.45
CA ARG A 181 2.38 -22.12 -5.41
C ARG A 181 2.91 -23.43 -6.00
N ASP A 182 2.12 -24.11 -6.82
CA ASP A 182 2.55 -25.36 -7.48
C ASP A 182 3.81 -25.17 -8.35
N ALA A 183 3.91 -24.07 -9.09
CA ALA A 183 5.08 -23.73 -9.91
C ALA A 183 6.30 -23.37 -9.05
N VAL A 184 6.11 -22.68 -7.92
CA VAL A 184 7.17 -22.29 -6.97
C VAL A 184 7.67 -23.51 -6.20
N GLU A 185 6.75 -24.38 -5.75
CA GLU A 185 7.05 -25.65 -5.09
C GLU A 185 7.71 -26.65 -6.04
N ARG A 186 7.38 -26.60 -7.34
CA ARG A 186 8.08 -27.35 -8.39
C ARG A 186 9.45 -26.76 -8.77
N SER A 187 9.60 -25.44 -8.73
CA SER A 187 10.88 -24.77 -9.04
C SER A 187 12.00 -25.14 -8.07
N ASP A 188 13.23 -24.83 -8.43
CA ASP A 188 14.38 -25.11 -7.57
C ASP A 188 14.78 -23.88 -6.67
N TRP A 189 14.31 -22.63 -6.93
CA TRP A 189 14.62 -21.36 -6.18
C TRP A 189 13.80 -20.08 -6.61
N LEU A 190 13.99 -18.84 -6.04
CA LEU A 190 13.03 -17.66 -6.04
C LEU A 190 13.53 -16.15 -5.72
N GLY A 191 12.86 -14.97 -6.10
CA GLY A 191 13.23 -13.46 -5.92
C GLY A 191 12.15 -12.22 -5.83
N VAL A 192 12.45 -10.86 -5.62
CA VAL A 192 11.67 -9.78 -4.78
C VAL A 192 11.79 -8.11 -4.87
N HIS A 193 10.74 -7.17 -4.68
CA HIS A 193 10.61 -5.57 -4.55
C HIS A 193 9.37 -4.82 -3.69
N CYS A 194 8.77 -3.51 -3.80
CA CYS A 194 7.54 -2.87 -2.97
C CYS A 194 6.88 -1.30 -2.95
N PHE A 195 5.53 -0.86 -2.63
CA PHE A 195 4.81 0.44 -1.91
C PHE A 195 3.21 0.98 -1.87
N THR A 196 2.70 2.10 -1.15
CA THR A 196 1.26 2.49 -0.53
C THR A 196 0.06 3.59 -0.85
N ALA A 197 -1.28 3.31 -0.60
CA ALA A 197 -2.60 3.78 -1.26
C ALA A 197 -3.56 4.95 -0.84
N GLY A 198 -4.40 5.36 -1.83
CA GLY A 198 -5.83 5.77 -1.67
C GLY A 198 -6.07 7.25 -1.34
N MET A 199 -5.02 8.05 -1.52
CA MET A 199 -4.87 9.41 -1.01
C MET A 199 -4.89 10.41 -2.16
N LEU A 200 -5.20 11.68 -1.86
CA LEU A 200 -5.23 12.72 -2.88
C LEU A 200 -3.83 13.29 -3.13
N VAL A 201 -3.28 13.05 -4.32
CA VAL A 201 -2.04 13.67 -4.80
C VAL A 201 -2.36 15.09 -5.26
N THR A 202 -1.52 16.06 -4.87
CA THR A 202 -1.62 17.45 -5.37
C THR A 202 -0.93 17.57 -6.73
N MET A 203 -1.72 17.78 -7.77
CA MET A 203 -1.24 17.94 -9.15
C MET A 203 -0.57 19.31 -9.34
N GLY A 204 0.22 19.47 -10.40
CA GLY A 204 1.02 20.68 -10.68
C GLY A 204 0.21 21.97 -10.85
N ASP A 205 -1.09 21.87 -11.16
CA ASP A 205 -2.04 22.98 -11.21
C ASP A 205 -2.86 23.15 -9.92
N GLY A 206 -2.45 22.49 -8.84
CA GLY A 206 -3.10 22.52 -7.53
C GLY A 206 -4.42 21.77 -7.44
N THR A 207 -4.90 21.16 -8.53
CA THR A 207 -6.00 20.18 -8.46
C THR A 207 -5.58 18.94 -7.68
N VAL A 208 -6.54 18.08 -7.36
CA VAL A 208 -6.25 16.83 -6.66
C VAL A 208 -6.79 15.63 -7.41
N ARG A 209 -5.95 14.61 -7.52
CA ARG A 209 -6.33 13.32 -8.09
C ARG A 209 -6.06 12.22 -7.06
N PRO A 210 -6.92 11.21 -6.90
CA PRO A 210 -6.56 10.00 -6.17
C PRO A 210 -5.27 9.41 -6.75
N ILE A 211 -4.36 8.94 -5.88
CA ILE A 211 -3.06 8.37 -6.26
C ILE A 211 -3.20 7.18 -7.23
N GLU A 212 -4.37 6.54 -7.22
CA GLU A 212 -4.76 5.46 -8.11
C GLU A 212 -5.02 5.85 -9.57
N ASP A 213 -5.35 7.12 -9.81
CA ASP A 213 -5.70 7.67 -11.13
C ASP A 213 -4.56 8.56 -11.70
N VAL A 214 -3.43 8.70 -11.01
CA VAL A 214 -2.25 9.43 -11.50
C VAL A 214 -1.50 8.57 -12.53
N GLU A 215 -1.06 9.19 -13.62
CA GLU A 215 -0.44 8.53 -14.77
C GLU A 215 1.02 8.99 -14.99
N VAL A 216 1.80 8.22 -15.77
CA VAL A 216 3.17 8.63 -16.14
C VAL A 216 3.11 9.81 -17.09
N GLY A 217 3.87 10.86 -16.78
CA GLY A 217 3.84 12.14 -17.50
C GLY A 217 2.92 13.20 -16.89
N ASP A 218 2.08 12.86 -15.89
CA ASP A 218 1.39 13.87 -15.08
C ASP A 218 2.38 14.76 -14.33
N GLU A 219 2.00 16.02 -14.10
CA GLU A 219 2.75 16.94 -13.25
C GLU A 219 2.18 16.98 -11.84
N VAL A 220 3.03 16.91 -10.81
CA VAL A 220 2.67 16.92 -9.39
C VAL A 220 3.52 17.93 -8.60
N VAL A 221 3.04 18.34 -7.42
CA VAL A 221 3.78 19.23 -6.51
C VAL A 221 4.68 18.43 -5.59
N THR A 222 5.91 18.90 -5.39
CA THR A 222 7.00 18.21 -4.66
C THR A 222 7.18 18.73 -3.23
N HIS A 223 8.07 18.10 -2.44
CA HIS A 223 8.41 18.58 -1.09
C HIS A 223 9.01 20.00 -1.04
N LEU A 224 9.50 20.52 -2.17
CA LEU A 224 10.06 21.86 -2.34
C LEU A 224 9.04 22.88 -2.90
N GLY A 225 7.77 22.46 -3.13
CA GLY A 225 6.77 23.30 -3.78
C GLY A 225 7.03 23.53 -5.27
N ARG A 226 7.93 22.75 -5.89
CA ARG A 226 8.14 22.73 -7.35
C ARG A 226 7.06 21.88 -8.01
N VAL A 227 6.86 22.09 -9.31
CA VAL A 227 6.06 21.22 -10.18
C VAL A 227 7.01 20.32 -10.96
N ARG A 228 6.78 19.00 -10.95
CA ARG A 228 7.65 17.97 -11.55
C ARG A 228 6.82 16.82 -12.09
N LYS A 229 7.30 16.15 -13.14
CA LYS A 229 6.59 15.03 -13.78
C LYS A 229 6.77 13.72 -13.03
N VAL A 230 5.71 12.92 -13.06
CA VAL A 230 5.71 11.52 -12.64
C VAL A 230 6.43 10.68 -13.71
N THR A 231 7.56 10.08 -13.36
CA THR A 231 8.35 9.18 -14.23
C THR A 231 7.84 7.74 -14.17
N ARG A 232 7.29 7.31 -13.03
CA ARG A 232 6.73 5.97 -12.82
C ARG A 232 5.58 6.05 -11.82
N VAL A 233 4.49 5.33 -12.10
CA VAL A 233 3.35 5.17 -11.19
C VAL A 233 3.48 3.85 -10.46
N SER A 234 3.05 3.80 -9.20
CA SER A 234 3.11 2.63 -8.35
C SER A 234 1.76 2.33 -7.69
N LYS A 235 1.46 1.03 -7.59
CA LYS A 235 0.28 0.42 -6.95
C LYS A 235 0.71 -0.90 -6.23
N ARG A 236 1.04 -0.82 -4.95
CA ARG A 236 1.17 -1.93 -3.98
C ARG A 236 0.06 -3.02 -4.02
N PRO A 237 0.38 -4.23 -3.52
CA PRO A 237 -0.45 -5.13 -2.71
C PRO A 237 -0.15 -5.17 -1.17
N TYR A 238 -1.10 -5.08 -0.21
CA TYR A 238 -0.78 -5.19 1.25
C TYR A 238 -1.80 -5.92 2.15
N THR A 239 -1.22 -6.62 3.13
CA THR A 239 -1.80 -6.98 4.44
C THR A 239 -0.75 -6.69 5.52
N GLY A 240 -1.18 -6.34 6.74
CA GLY A 240 -0.29 -5.93 7.85
C GLY A 240 -0.64 -4.57 8.48
N ARG A 241 0.28 -3.98 9.24
CA ARG A 241 0.08 -2.73 10.00
C ARG A 241 -0.03 -1.49 9.10
N LEU A 242 -1.23 -1.00 8.81
CA LEU A 242 -1.42 0.34 8.25
C LEU A 242 -1.36 1.41 9.35
N PHE A 243 -0.67 2.52 9.09
CA PHE A 243 -0.71 3.73 9.91
C PHE A 243 -1.69 4.75 9.32
N THR A 244 -2.52 5.35 10.17
CA THR A 244 -3.34 6.52 9.84
C THR A 244 -2.78 7.75 10.56
N MET A 245 -1.98 8.54 9.83
CA MET A 245 -1.42 9.79 10.31
C MET A 245 -2.44 10.93 10.18
N LYS A 246 -2.62 11.69 11.27
CA LYS A 246 -3.47 12.90 11.28
C LYS A 246 -2.64 14.16 11.48
N VAL A 247 -2.24 14.79 10.39
CA VAL A 247 -1.57 16.11 10.39
C VAL A 247 -2.63 17.21 10.63
N VAL A 248 -2.29 18.28 11.36
CA VAL A 248 -3.21 19.42 11.52
C VAL A 248 -3.56 19.99 10.14
N GLY A 249 -4.86 20.01 9.81
CA GLY A 249 -5.37 20.74 8.66
C GLY A 249 -5.16 20.10 7.30
N SER A 250 -4.83 18.82 7.26
CA SER A 250 -5.03 17.92 6.11
C SER A 250 -6.04 16.83 6.51
N GLU A 251 -6.70 16.22 5.54
CA GLU A 251 -7.43 14.96 5.77
C GLU A 251 -6.43 13.84 6.18
N PRO A 252 -6.86 12.83 6.97
CA PRO A 252 -5.99 11.74 7.42
C PRO A 252 -5.29 11.03 6.26
N ILE A 253 -4.01 10.73 6.43
CA ILE A 253 -3.20 9.99 5.45
C ILE A 253 -3.02 8.57 5.96
N THR A 254 -3.38 7.58 5.15
CA THR A 254 -3.16 6.16 5.48
C THR A 254 -2.05 5.58 4.59
N CYS A 255 -1.08 4.93 5.22
CA CYS A 255 0.17 4.48 4.62
C CYS A 255 0.72 3.26 5.39
N THR A 256 1.82 2.67 4.92
CA THR A 256 2.54 1.63 5.67
C THR A 256 3.50 2.22 6.69
N PRO A 257 4.04 1.40 7.62
CA PRO A 257 4.95 1.87 8.65
C PRO A 257 6.21 2.52 8.06
N GLU A 258 6.70 2.01 6.92
CA GLU A 258 7.93 2.44 6.26
C GLU A 258 7.79 3.52 5.17
N HIS A 259 6.66 4.25 5.11
CA HIS A 259 6.48 5.32 4.13
C HIS A 259 7.09 6.66 4.64
N PRO A 260 8.10 7.25 3.98
CA PRO A 260 8.75 8.46 4.48
C PRO A 260 7.93 9.73 4.24
N PHE A 261 7.83 10.57 5.27
CA PHE A 261 7.34 11.95 5.16
C PHE A 261 8.44 12.95 5.51
N TRP A 262 8.37 14.16 4.93
CA TRP A 262 9.33 15.24 5.21
C TRP A 262 8.96 15.94 6.52
N VAL A 263 9.77 15.73 7.57
CA VAL A 263 9.37 15.97 8.97
C VAL A 263 10.42 16.75 9.75
N LYS A 264 9.99 17.72 10.55
CA LYS A 264 10.80 18.38 11.58
C LYS A 264 10.44 17.86 12.96
N ARG A 265 11.40 17.20 13.64
CA ARG A 265 11.19 16.71 15.01
C ARG A 265 11.13 17.83 16.04
N ARG A 266 10.22 17.70 17.01
CA ARG A 266 10.00 18.71 18.05
C ARG A 266 11.00 18.59 19.20
N GLY A 267 11.66 19.69 19.54
CA GLY A 267 12.60 19.76 20.66
C GLY A 267 11.97 19.52 22.04
N VAL A 268 12.77 18.99 22.97
CA VAL A 268 12.36 18.51 24.31
C VAL A 268 11.64 19.59 25.15
N ALA A 269 11.95 20.86 24.93
CA ALA A 269 11.31 21.97 25.64
C ALA A 269 9.96 22.35 24.97
N ARG A 270 8.85 21.84 25.54
CA ARG A 270 7.44 22.02 25.08
C ARG A 270 6.98 23.44 24.72
N LYS A 271 7.77 24.47 25.06
CA LYS A 271 7.46 25.91 25.10
C LYS A 271 8.14 26.76 24.01
N TYR A 272 9.08 26.22 23.23
CA TYR A 272 9.84 26.98 22.22
C TYR A 272 9.84 26.25 20.86
N LEU A 273 9.40 26.95 19.81
CA LEU A 273 9.37 26.44 18.43
C LEU A 273 10.75 26.53 17.74
N SER A 274 11.53 27.54 18.09
CA SER A 274 12.86 27.86 17.54
C SER A 274 14.00 26.90 17.94
N LYS A 275 13.66 25.64 18.20
CA LYS A 275 14.56 24.51 18.47
C LYS A 275 13.99 23.19 17.90
N ALA A 276 13.27 23.26 16.78
CA ALA A 276 13.07 22.09 15.93
C ALA A 276 14.42 21.62 15.39
N LYS A 277 14.54 20.34 15.03
CA LYS A 277 15.67 19.88 14.21
C LYS A 277 15.52 20.40 12.76
N PRO A 278 16.61 20.42 11.96
CA PRO A 278 16.50 20.41 10.51
C PRO A 278 15.52 19.33 10.03
N PRO A 279 14.88 19.50 8.85
CA PRO A 279 13.97 18.50 8.34
C PRO A 279 14.71 17.22 7.94
N GLU A 280 14.09 16.08 8.20
CA GLU A 280 14.55 14.74 7.86
C GLU A 280 13.40 13.95 7.22
N TRP A 281 13.70 13.05 6.29
CA TRP A 281 12.71 12.05 5.83
C TRP A 281 12.55 11.01 6.94
N LEU A 282 11.31 10.70 7.33
CA LEU A 282 11.04 9.72 8.39
C LEU A 282 9.87 8.80 8.03
N ASP A 283 10.13 7.50 8.13
CA ASP A 283 9.11 6.44 8.20
C ASP A 283 8.06 6.75 9.27
N VAL A 284 6.78 6.46 9.00
CA VAL A 284 5.69 6.74 9.96
C VAL A 284 5.81 5.94 11.26
N ASP A 285 6.37 4.72 11.25
CA ASP A 285 6.68 3.94 12.48
C ASP A 285 7.75 4.63 13.36
N HIS A 286 8.56 5.52 12.77
CA HIS A 286 9.63 6.28 13.43
C HIS A 286 9.24 7.74 13.77
N MET A 287 8.12 8.22 13.24
CA MET A 287 7.50 9.51 13.58
C MET A 287 6.81 9.47 14.96
N ARG A 288 6.50 10.65 15.54
CA ARG A 288 5.83 10.75 16.85
C ARG A 288 4.72 11.79 16.86
N GLU A 289 3.71 11.56 17.69
CA GLU A 289 2.73 12.60 18.00
C GLU A 289 3.43 13.84 18.57
N GLY A 290 3.22 14.99 17.91
CA GLY A 290 3.86 16.23 18.26
C GLY A 290 5.11 16.60 17.45
N ASP A 291 5.58 15.77 16.52
CA ASP A 291 6.46 16.21 15.42
C ASP A 291 5.67 17.05 14.40
N TYR A 292 6.33 17.63 13.39
CA TYR A 292 5.69 18.44 12.35
C TYR A 292 5.99 17.92 10.95
N ALA A 293 4.97 17.75 10.11
CA ALA A 293 5.13 17.34 8.71
C ALA A 293 5.11 18.55 7.77
N CYS A 294 5.72 18.46 6.59
CA CYS A 294 5.83 19.57 5.63
C CYS A 294 4.57 19.76 4.78
N CYS A 295 4.04 20.99 4.75
CA CYS A 295 3.16 21.50 3.70
C CYS A 295 3.87 22.68 2.99
N PRO A 296 4.51 22.48 1.83
CA PRO A 296 5.34 23.51 1.21
C PRO A 296 4.52 24.63 0.54
N ARG A 297 5.17 25.77 0.33
CA ARG A 297 4.64 26.89 -0.47
C ARG A 297 5.16 26.75 -1.89
N MET A 298 4.30 26.96 -2.88
CA MET A 298 4.73 27.14 -4.27
C MET A 298 5.26 28.57 -4.39
N LEU A 299 6.58 28.71 -4.35
CA LEU A 299 7.28 29.99 -4.41
C LEU A 299 7.74 30.32 -5.84
N ASN A 300 8.18 31.56 -6.05
CA ASN A 300 8.67 32.05 -7.35
C ASN A 300 7.65 32.00 -8.51
N LEU A 301 6.35 31.87 -8.19
CA LEU A 301 5.27 31.94 -9.18
C LEU A 301 5.22 33.33 -9.84
N PRO A 302 5.13 33.43 -11.18
CA PRO A 302 5.03 34.71 -11.87
C PRO A 302 3.78 35.47 -11.44
N PRO A 303 3.78 36.82 -11.47
CA PRO A 303 2.62 37.61 -11.09
C PRO A 303 1.41 37.30 -11.98
N VAL A 304 0.22 37.42 -11.40
CA VAL A 304 -1.04 37.33 -12.13
C VAL A 304 -1.29 38.58 -12.98
N GLU A 305 -1.88 38.39 -14.15
CA GLU A 305 -2.12 39.46 -15.15
C GLU A 305 -3.40 40.27 -14.90
N TYR A 306 -4.16 39.93 -13.85
CA TYR A 306 -5.45 40.52 -13.50
C TYR A 306 -5.35 41.44 -12.28
N ASP A 307 -6.09 42.56 -12.29
CA ASP A 307 -6.13 43.51 -11.17
C ASP A 307 -6.93 42.99 -9.95
N GLU A 308 -6.81 43.64 -8.78
CA GLU A 308 -7.49 43.19 -7.55
C GLU A 308 -9.01 43.07 -7.71
N ASP A 309 -9.65 43.93 -8.50
CA ASP A 309 -11.10 43.91 -8.72
C ASP A 309 -11.51 42.80 -9.68
N GLN A 310 -10.74 42.60 -10.76
CA GLN A 310 -10.90 41.48 -11.70
C GLN A 310 -10.80 40.13 -10.97
N LEU A 311 -9.76 39.96 -10.16
CA LEU A 311 -9.58 38.80 -9.29
C LEU A 311 -10.72 38.65 -8.28
N TRP A 312 -11.17 39.75 -7.66
CA TRP A 312 -12.26 39.71 -6.70
C TRP A 312 -13.58 39.22 -7.32
N VAL A 313 -13.93 39.66 -8.54
CA VAL A 313 -15.14 39.15 -9.22
C VAL A 313 -14.97 37.72 -9.76
N MET A 314 -13.74 37.31 -10.10
CA MET A 314 -13.41 35.88 -10.36
C MET A 314 -13.60 35.01 -9.11
N GLY A 315 -13.21 35.52 -7.93
CA GLY A 315 -13.47 34.88 -6.65
C GLY A 315 -14.96 34.74 -6.34
N LEU A 316 -15.73 35.81 -6.56
CA LEU A 316 -17.19 35.77 -6.40
C LEU A 316 -17.86 34.79 -7.39
N TRP A 317 -17.29 34.59 -8.59
CA TRP A 317 -17.74 33.54 -9.49
C TRP A 317 -17.44 32.14 -8.95
N LEU A 318 -16.26 31.94 -8.36
CA LEU A 318 -15.90 30.64 -7.78
C LEU A 318 -16.86 30.23 -6.66
N ALA A 319 -17.36 31.17 -5.86
CA ALA A 319 -18.49 30.96 -4.95
C ALA A 319 -19.84 30.85 -5.73
N GLU A 320 -20.40 31.98 -6.15
CA GLU A 320 -21.82 32.14 -6.54
C GLU A 320 -22.10 32.13 -8.04
N GLY A 321 -21.06 32.01 -8.87
CA GLY A 321 -21.15 32.09 -10.32
C GLY A 321 -21.91 30.94 -11.00
N SER A 322 -22.80 31.26 -11.94
CA SER A 322 -23.48 30.33 -12.85
C SER A 322 -23.83 30.97 -14.21
N CYS A 323 -24.46 30.23 -15.14
CA CYS A 323 -24.89 30.79 -16.43
C CYS A 323 -26.04 30.01 -17.07
N CYS A 324 -26.89 30.70 -17.84
CA CYS A 324 -27.97 30.08 -18.62
C CYS A 324 -27.52 29.70 -20.05
N LYS A 325 -28.33 28.88 -20.75
CA LYS A 325 -28.13 28.50 -22.16
C LYS A 325 -29.32 28.90 -23.03
N LYS A 326 -29.02 29.54 -24.16
CA LYS A 326 -29.82 29.73 -25.39
C LYS A 326 -31.14 30.52 -25.31
N SER A 327 -31.21 31.54 -26.18
CA SER A 327 -32.39 31.71 -27.04
C SER A 327 -32.35 30.63 -28.13
N PRO A 328 -33.50 30.06 -28.57
CA PRO A 328 -33.51 29.07 -29.66
C PRO A 328 -32.92 29.59 -30.98
N SER A 329 -33.13 30.89 -31.30
CA SER A 329 -32.95 31.47 -32.64
C SER A 329 -31.53 31.94 -32.98
N THR A 330 -30.71 32.31 -32.00
CA THR A 330 -29.42 33.02 -32.22
C THR A 330 -28.17 32.19 -31.93
N GLY A 331 -28.32 30.92 -31.55
CA GLY A 331 -27.19 30.04 -31.23
C GLY A 331 -26.59 30.31 -29.85
N ASP A 332 -26.00 31.50 -29.67
CA ASP A 332 -25.11 31.85 -28.55
C ASP A 332 -25.58 33.12 -27.82
N HIS A 333 -26.39 32.94 -26.78
CA HIS A 333 -26.57 33.91 -25.70
C HIS A 333 -26.25 33.22 -24.37
N TYR A 334 -25.21 33.72 -23.71
CA TYR A 334 -24.74 33.29 -22.40
C TYR A 334 -24.75 34.52 -21.47
N THR A 335 -25.55 34.46 -20.42
CA THR A 335 -25.57 35.46 -19.34
C THR A 335 -24.72 34.94 -18.19
N LEU A 336 -23.81 35.77 -17.70
CA LEU A 336 -23.05 35.54 -16.48
C LEU A 336 -23.98 35.86 -15.29
N LEU A 337 -24.18 34.89 -14.40
CA LEU A 337 -25.10 34.97 -13.27
C LEU A 337 -24.33 34.87 -11.95
N PHE A 338 -24.76 35.64 -10.94
CA PHE A 338 -24.32 35.48 -9.55
C PHE A 338 -25.56 35.55 -8.64
N SER A 339 -25.72 34.58 -7.75
CA SER A 339 -26.84 34.50 -6.80
C SER A 339 -26.35 34.84 -5.40
N MET A 340 -27.06 35.68 -4.64
CA MET A 340 -26.65 36.06 -3.27
C MET A 340 -27.87 36.29 -2.36
N GLY A 341 -27.64 36.38 -1.04
CA GLY A 341 -28.67 36.74 -0.08
C GLY A 341 -29.20 38.18 -0.24
N PRO A 342 -30.39 38.51 0.30
CA PRO A 342 -30.96 39.85 0.22
C PRO A 342 -30.03 40.95 0.77
N ASP A 343 -29.36 40.68 1.89
CA ASP A 343 -28.45 41.61 2.59
C ASP A 343 -27.09 41.79 1.89
N GLU A 344 -26.86 41.05 0.81
CA GLU A 344 -25.55 40.98 0.11
C GLU A 344 -25.54 41.78 -1.20
N ARG A 345 -26.60 42.56 -1.47
CA ARG A 345 -26.71 43.49 -2.60
C ARG A 345 -25.44 44.32 -2.87
N PRO A 346 -24.70 44.86 -1.88
CA PRO A 346 -23.47 45.62 -2.14
C PRO A 346 -22.37 44.82 -2.88
N ALA A 347 -22.29 43.50 -2.68
CA ALA A 347 -21.34 42.64 -3.38
C ALA A 347 -21.74 42.44 -4.86
N LEU A 348 -23.04 42.24 -5.13
CA LEU A 348 -23.56 42.21 -6.51
C LEU A 348 -23.38 43.56 -7.22
N GLU A 349 -23.55 44.68 -6.52
CA GLU A 349 -23.30 46.01 -7.09
C GLU A 349 -21.81 46.25 -7.40
N LYS A 350 -20.90 45.84 -6.51
CA LYS A 350 -19.45 45.84 -6.80
C LYS A 350 -19.13 44.98 -8.03
N ALA A 351 -19.64 43.75 -8.07
CA ALA A 351 -19.44 42.84 -9.21
C ALA A 351 -19.96 43.44 -10.53
N ARG A 352 -21.15 44.05 -10.51
CA ARG A 352 -21.74 44.76 -11.65
C ARG A 352 -20.81 45.88 -12.15
N ALA A 353 -20.35 46.76 -11.26
CA ALA A 353 -19.48 47.87 -11.64
C ALA A 353 -18.16 47.40 -12.27
N ILE A 354 -17.55 46.34 -11.73
CA ILE A 354 -16.31 45.75 -12.26
C ILE A 354 -16.53 45.15 -13.65
N LEU A 355 -17.58 44.34 -13.83
CA LEU A 355 -17.89 43.72 -15.11
C LEU A 355 -18.22 44.75 -16.19
N GLN A 356 -18.95 45.82 -15.83
CA GLN A 356 -19.25 46.94 -16.73
C GLN A 356 -17.98 47.67 -17.16
N LYS A 357 -17.06 47.98 -16.22
CA LYS A 357 -15.75 48.61 -16.48
C LYS A 357 -14.86 47.71 -17.36
N TRP A 358 -14.71 46.44 -17.00
CA TRP A 358 -13.80 45.48 -17.63
C TRP A 358 -14.20 45.17 -19.08
N PHE A 359 -15.47 44.79 -19.29
CA PHE A 359 -15.98 44.44 -20.63
C PHE A 359 -16.49 45.66 -21.42
N LYS A 360 -16.41 46.87 -20.85
CA LYS A 360 -16.81 48.15 -21.47
C LYS A 360 -18.29 48.17 -21.89
N ARG A 361 -19.18 47.61 -21.07
CA ARG A 361 -20.64 47.49 -21.33
C ARG A 361 -21.45 48.21 -20.25
N LYS A 362 -22.63 48.73 -20.60
CA LYS A 362 -23.62 49.27 -19.64
C LYS A 362 -24.68 48.26 -19.19
N SER A 363 -24.62 47.02 -19.70
CA SER A 363 -25.50 45.92 -19.30
C SER A 363 -25.22 45.45 -17.87
N GLY A 364 -26.19 44.81 -17.21
CA GLY A 364 -26.07 44.35 -15.83
C GLY A 364 -27.28 44.76 -14.99
N SER A 365 -28.19 43.82 -14.74
CA SER A 365 -29.42 44.01 -13.97
C SER A 365 -29.41 43.10 -12.75
N ILE A 366 -29.76 43.63 -11.59
CA ILE A 366 -29.97 42.84 -10.37
C ILE A 366 -31.47 42.61 -10.22
N HIS A 367 -31.87 41.34 -10.09
CA HIS A 367 -33.26 40.91 -9.96
C HIS A 367 -33.49 40.32 -8.56
N GLU A 368 -34.70 40.51 -8.03
CA GLU A 368 -35.15 39.85 -6.81
C GLU A 368 -35.81 38.50 -7.16
N THR A 369 -35.48 37.48 -6.38
CA THR A 369 -36.01 36.11 -6.52
C THR A 369 -36.73 35.69 -5.25
N LYS A 370 -37.36 34.50 -5.26
CA LYS A 370 -38.05 33.94 -4.08
C LYS A 370 -37.12 33.60 -2.89
N SER A 371 -35.80 33.75 -3.03
CA SER A 371 -34.81 33.33 -2.03
C SER A 371 -33.57 34.21 -1.96
N GLY A 372 -33.51 35.35 -2.67
CA GLY A 372 -32.32 36.20 -2.72
C GLY A 372 -32.30 37.14 -3.92
N LEU A 373 -31.10 37.53 -4.33
CA LEU A 373 -30.82 38.43 -5.44
C LEU A 373 -30.00 37.72 -6.53
N GLU A 374 -30.25 38.05 -7.79
CA GLU A 374 -29.44 37.58 -8.92
C GLU A 374 -28.93 38.74 -9.76
N LEU A 375 -27.60 38.84 -9.94
CA LEU A 375 -27.00 39.71 -10.96
C LEU A 375 -27.00 38.97 -12.31
N HIS A 376 -27.70 39.52 -13.30
CA HIS A 376 -27.70 39.08 -14.69
C HIS A 376 -26.82 40.00 -15.53
N PHE A 377 -25.66 39.52 -15.97
CA PHE A 377 -24.73 40.24 -16.84
C PHE A 377 -24.62 39.58 -18.23
N PRO A 378 -25.42 40.01 -19.23
CA PRO A 378 -25.46 39.38 -20.55
C PRO A 378 -24.23 39.75 -21.38
N CYS A 379 -23.18 38.92 -21.27
CA CYS A 379 -21.89 39.09 -21.91
C CYS A 379 -21.29 37.71 -22.22
N VAL A 380 -21.25 37.36 -23.51
CA VAL A 380 -20.74 36.07 -23.99
C VAL A 380 -19.22 35.98 -23.78
N GLU A 381 -18.54 37.11 -23.93
CA GLU A 381 -17.09 37.27 -23.73
C GLU A 381 -16.72 36.95 -22.27
N ALA A 382 -17.37 37.59 -21.30
CA ALA A 382 -17.18 37.32 -19.88
C ALA A 382 -17.56 35.88 -19.52
N THR A 383 -18.69 35.37 -20.02
CA THR A 383 -19.13 34.00 -19.70
C THR A 383 -18.20 32.94 -20.29
N ARG A 384 -17.59 33.17 -21.46
CA ARG A 384 -16.55 32.28 -21.99
C ARG A 384 -15.27 32.36 -21.15
N LEU A 385 -14.76 33.55 -20.85
CA LEU A 385 -13.54 33.75 -20.04
C LEU A 385 -13.64 33.08 -18.65
N PHE A 386 -14.73 33.35 -17.93
CA PHE A 386 -14.93 32.84 -16.58
C PHE A 386 -15.07 31.31 -16.57
N LYS A 387 -15.84 30.74 -17.51
CA LYS A 387 -15.97 29.28 -17.64
C LYS A 387 -14.68 28.59 -18.09
N GLN A 388 -13.85 29.27 -18.87
CA GLN A 388 -12.54 28.77 -19.28
C GLN A 388 -11.62 28.70 -18.07
N LEU A 389 -11.37 29.83 -17.39
CA LEU A 389 -10.36 29.96 -16.32
C LEU A 389 -10.79 29.41 -14.94
N LEU A 390 -12.10 29.33 -14.66
CA LEU A 390 -12.64 29.05 -13.33
C LEU A 390 -13.59 27.83 -13.31
N GLY A 391 -13.81 27.20 -14.46
CA GLY A 391 -14.77 26.10 -14.62
C GLY A 391 -16.24 26.53 -14.50
N TYR A 392 -17.11 25.52 -14.44
CA TYR A 392 -18.57 25.70 -14.37
C TYR A 392 -19.23 24.56 -13.59
N GLY A 393 -20.29 24.87 -12.83
CA GLY A 393 -20.98 23.93 -11.95
C GLY A 393 -20.21 23.67 -10.65
N ALA A 394 -20.87 23.77 -9.49
CA ALA A 394 -20.19 23.85 -8.19
C ALA A 394 -19.16 22.73 -7.87
N PRO A 395 -19.36 21.44 -8.24
CA PRO A 395 -18.34 20.40 -8.02
C PRO A 395 -17.16 20.44 -8.99
N THR A 396 -17.27 21.21 -10.07
CA THR A 396 -16.33 21.26 -11.22
C THR A 396 -15.80 22.67 -11.50
N LYS A 397 -16.04 23.62 -10.58
CA LYS A 397 -15.31 24.88 -10.51
C LYS A 397 -13.89 24.59 -10.01
N ARG A 398 -12.89 25.19 -10.66
CA ARG A 398 -11.47 25.18 -10.28
C ARG A 398 -10.73 26.30 -11.00
N MET A 399 -9.68 26.84 -10.41
CA MET A 399 -8.73 27.67 -11.15
C MET A 399 -7.98 26.79 -12.16
N ARG A 400 -7.74 27.29 -13.37
CA ARG A 400 -6.89 26.61 -14.38
C ARG A 400 -5.42 26.97 -14.19
N PRO A 401 -4.46 26.18 -14.73
CA PRO A 401 -3.02 26.41 -14.54
C PRO A 401 -2.59 27.86 -14.81
N GLU A 402 -3.12 28.47 -15.89
CA GLU A 402 -2.80 29.82 -16.34
C GLU A 402 -3.08 30.90 -15.29
N LEU A 403 -4.03 30.63 -14.38
CA LEU A 403 -4.39 31.49 -13.25
C LEU A 403 -3.84 30.97 -11.91
N PHE A 404 -3.88 29.65 -11.65
CA PHE A 404 -3.47 29.08 -10.36
C PHE A 404 -1.96 29.18 -10.13
N GLN A 405 -1.14 28.96 -11.17
CA GLN A 405 0.33 28.98 -11.07
C GLN A 405 0.87 30.43 -11.06
N ARG A 406 0.15 31.35 -10.42
CA ARG A 406 0.46 32.78 -10.33
C ARG A 406 0.50 33.27 -8.88
N SER A 407 1.34 34.26 -8.60
CA SER A 407 1.36 34.97 -7.31
C SER A 407 0.35 36.12 -7.27
N GLY A 408 -0.06 36.54 -6.06
CA GLY A 408 -0.97 37.67 -5.86
C GLY A 408 -2.47 37.34 -5.85
N LEU A 409 -2.86 36.07 -5.70
CA LEU A 409 -4.26 35.61 -5.80
C LEU A 409 -5.14 35.90 -4.55
N ILE A 410 -4.63 36.59 -3.53
CA ILE A 410 -5.41 36.97 -2.33
C ILE A 410 -6.72 37.74 -2.63
N PRO A 411 -6.81 38.67 -3.60
CA PRO A 411 -8.07 39.35 -3.93
C PRO A 411 -9.14 38.39 -4.46
N LEU A 412 -8.75 37.30 -5.13
CA LEU A 412 -9.66 36.22 -5.52
C LEU A 412 -10.18 35.45 -4.30
N VAL A 413 -9.35 35.21 -3.29
CA VAL A 413 -9.83 34.64 -2.01
C VAL A 413 -10.80 35.60 -1.31
N ARG A 414 -10.52 36.92 -1.28
CA ARG A 414 -11.47 37.95 -0.76
C ARG A 414 -12.78 37.97 -1.55
N GLY A 415 -12.74 37.66 -2.84
CA GLY A 415 -13.91 37.51 -3.70
C GLY A 415 -14.76 36.29 -3.33
N PHE A 416 -14.11 35.15 -3.12
CA PHE A 416 -14.78 33.93 -2.66
C PHE A 416 -15.44 34.12 -1.29
N VAL A 417 -14.72 34.75 -0.36
CA VAL A 417 -15.20 35.09 0.99
C VAL A 417 -16.42 36.04 0.97
N ALA A 418 -16.58 36.86 -0.07
CA ALA A 418 -17.74 37.74 -0.19
C ALA A 418 -19.05 36.99 -0.55
N GLY A 419 -18.96 35.78 -1.11
CA GLY A 419 -20.08 34.84 -1.24
C GLY A 419 -20.13 33.89 -0.06
N ASP A 420 -19.48 32.73 -0.20
CA ASP A 420 -19.55 31.59 0.73
C ASP A 420 -18.62 31.72 1.96
N GLY A 421 -18.40 32.96 2.42
CA GLY A 421 -17.62 33.26 3.63
C GLY A 421 -18.50 33.29 4.89
N HIS A 422 -18.25 32.35 5.80
CA HIS A 422 -18.90 32.30 7.12
C HIS A 422 -17.89 32.55 8.25
N VAL A 423 -18.23 33.44 9.20
CA VAL A 423 -17.38 33.74 10.37
C VAL A 423 -17.99 33.11 11.62
N LYS A 424 -17.24 32.23 12.29
CA LYS A 424 -17.64 31.61 13.56
C LYS A 424 -17.61 32.62 14.72
N THR A 425 -18.27 32.27 15.82
CA THR A 425 -18.23 33.00 17.10
C THR A 425 -16.86 33.02 17.79
N ASP A 426 -15.88 32.23 17.31
CA ASP A 426 -14.46 32.31 17.72
C ASP A 426 -13.58 33.06 16.69
N ASP A 427 -14.23 33.82 15.80
CA ASP A 427 -13.69 34.59 14.68
C ASP A 427 -12.94 33.75 13.61
N THR A 428 -13.02 32.42 13.67
CA THR A 428 -12.51 31.58 12.59
C THR A 428 -13.34 31.81 11.33
N LEU A 429 -12.69 32.26 10.26
CA LEU A 429 -13.28 32.37 8.93
C LEU A 429 -13.36 30.98 8.29
N VAL A 430 -14.49 30.66 7.68
CA VAL A 430 -14.80 29.38 7.07
C VAL A 430 -15.20 29.62 5.62
N LEU A 431 -14.60 28.86 4.71
CA LEU A 431 -15.02 28.74 3.31
C LEU A 431 -15.52 27.31 3.10
N SER A 432 -16.54 27.11 2.27
CA SER A 432 -17.00 25.78 1.87
C SER A 432 -16.89 25.60 0.35
N THR A 433 -16.98 24.37 -0.14
CA THR A 433 -17.17 24.07 -1.57
C THR A 433 -17.53 22.60 -1.78
N THR A 434 -18.16 22.27 -2.90
CA THR A 434 -18.35 20.86 -3.35
C THR A 434 -17.29 20.39 -4.34
N SER A 435 -16.34 21.25 -4.72
CA SER A 435 -15.21 20.93 -5.59
C SER A 435 -13.95 20.61 -4.76
N PRO A 436 -13.37 19.40 -4.86
CA PRO A 436 -12.11 19.08 -4.18
C PRO A 436 -10.95 19.92 -4.73
N ASP A 437 -10.86 20.04 -6.07
CA ASP A 437 -9.88 20.88 -6.78
C ASP A 437 -9.82 22.28 -6.18
N LEU A 438 -10.96 22.95 -6.11
CA LEU A 438 -11.04 24.33 -5.63
C LEU A 438 -10.70 24.43 -4.13
N ALA A 439 -11.01 23.40 -3.34
CA ALA A 439 -10.68 23.40 -1.92
C ALA A 439 -9.16 23.30 -1.68
N PHE A 440 -8.48 22.40 -2.41
CA PHE A 440 -7.02 22.29 -2.36
C PHE A 440 -6.33 23.51 -2.96
N GLN A 441 -6.80 24.04 -4.10
CA GLN A 441 -6.24 25.25 -4.70
C GLN A 441 -6.39 26.48 -3.79
N LEU A 442 -7.57 26.73 -3.20
CA LEU A 442 -7.76 27.85 -2.26
C LEU A 442 -6.88 27.69 -1.01
N ARG A 443 -6.72 26.47 -0.48
CA ARG A 443 -5.77 26.18 0.60
C ARG A 443 -4.34 26.48 0.17
N GLN A 444 -3.92 26.07 -1.03
CA GLN A 444 -2.55 26.28 -1.51
C GLN A 444 -2.26 27.76 -1.80
N VAL A 445 -3.21 28.53 -2.34
CA VAL A 445 -3.10 29.99 -2.48
C VAL A 445 -2.88 30.67 -1.11
N LEU A 446 -3.58 30.21 -0.07
CA LEU A 446 -3.38 30.71 1.29
C LEU A 446 -2.01 30.31 1.85
N LEU A 447 -1.57 29.06 1.68
CA LEU A 447 -0.23 28.60 2.08
C LEU A 447 0.87 29.41 1.38
N ASN A 448 0.77 29.61 0.06
CA ASN A 448 1.73 30.37 -0.76
C ASN A 448 1.98 31.79 -0.24
N GLU A 449 1.01 32.37 0.48
CA GLU A 449 0.99 33.73 1.03
C GLU A 449 1.25 33.78 2.56
N GLY A 450 1.69 32.68 3.18
CA GLY A 450 1.96 32.63 4.63
C GLY A 450 0.69 32.62 5.49
N ARG A 451 -0.37 31.95 5.01
CA ARG A 451 -1.66 31.86 5.70
C ARG A 451 -2.07 30.40 5.86
N PHE A 452 -1.73 29.82 7.00
CA PHE A 452 -2.16 28.46 7.29
C PHE A 452 -3.69 28.37 7.43
N ALA A 453 -4.29 27.49 6.64
CA ALA A 453 -5.69 27.12 6.71
C ALA A 453 -5.85 25.60 6.86
N THR A 454 -6.77 25.17 7.72
CA THR A 454 -7.09 23.74 7.87
C THR A 454 -8.12 23.35 6.83
N LEU A 455 -7.77 22.40 5.96
CA LEU A 455 -8.71 21.73 5.07
C LEU A 455 -9.27 20.48 5.76
N GLY A 456 -10.54 20.16 5.53
CA GLY A 456 -11.13 18.87 5.87
C GLY A 456 -12.53 18.68 5.30
N THR A 457 -13.09 17.47 5.42
CA THR A 457 -14.43 17.15 4.90
C THR A 457 -15.55 17.23 5.93
N ARG A 458 -16.74 17.65 5.49
CA ARG A 458 -18.01 17.50 6.22
C ARG A 458 -18.97 16.66 5.39
N LYS A 459 -19.50 15.60 6.01
CA LYS A 459 -20.63 14.82 5.51
C LYS A 459 -21.88 15.27 6.27
N ARG A 460 -22.91 15.77 5.57
CA ARG A 460 -24.22 15.99 6.20
C ARG A 460 -24.74 14.64 6.70
N LYS A 461 -25.42 14.63 7.86
CA LYS A 461 -26.11 13.46 8.35
C LYS A 461 -27.41 13.30 7.56
N SER A 462 -27.67 12.06 7.12
CA SER A 462 -28.80 11.63 6.27
C SER A 462 -28.98 12.36 4.93
N PRO A 463 -29.62 11.71 3.93
CA PRO A 463 -30.09 12.37 2.72
C PRO A 463 -31.37 13.16 3.04
N ASP A 464 -31.24 14.17 3.90
CA ASP A 464 -32.37 15.02 4.29
C ASP A 464 -32.86 15.78 3.05
N VAL A 465 -34.11 15.50 2.66
CA VAL A 465 -34.82 16.26 1.63
C VAL A 465 -35.25 17.59 2.26
N SER A 466 -34.37 18.58 2.25
CA SER A 466 -34.73 19.93 2.70
C SER A 466 -35.65 20.55 1.66
N GLU A 467 -36.89 20.84 2.07
CA GLU A 467 -37.88 21.48 1.22
C GLU A 467 -37.63 22.99 1.17
N ILE A 468 -37.18 23.49 0.02
CA ILE A 468 -37.04 24.93 -0.23
C ILE A 468 -38.18 25.36 -1.14
N ASN A 469 -39.16 26.07 -0.59
CA ASN A 469 -40.32 26.61 -1.30
C ASN A 469 -41.09 25.56 -2.15
N GLY A 470 -41.41 24.41 -1.56
CA GLY A 470 -42.16 23.34 -2.24
C GLY A 470 -41.34 22.47 -3.18
N ARG A 471 -40.00 22.55 -3.11
CA ARG A 471 -39.07 21.68 -3.86
C ARG A 471 -38.18 20.93 -2.89
N GLY A 472 -38.27 19.59 -2.90
CA GLY A 472 -37.33 18.73 -2.18
C GLY A 472 -35.94 18.76 -2.82
N VAL A 473 -34.94 19.25 -2.08
CA VAL A 473 -33.55 19.31 -2.53
C VAL A 473 -32.75 18.13 -1.99
N TRP A 474 -32.18 17.31 -2.89
CA TRP A 474 -31.43 16.11 -2.54
C TRP A 474 -29.96 16.44 -2.20
N HIS A 475 -29.63 16.49 -0.92
CA HIS A 475 -28.28 16.81 -0.43
C HIS A 475 -27.41 15.56 -0.17
N ASN A 476 -26.94 14.90 -1.24
CA ASN A 476 -26.02 13.77 -1.17
C ASN A 476 -24.62 14.10 -1.72
N ARG A 477 -23.95 15.11 -1.12
CA ARG A 477 -22.58 15.52 -1.51
C ARG A 477 -21.73 15.80 -0.27
N THR A 478 -20.46 15.39 -0.33
CA THR A 478 -19.43 15.80 0.63
C THR A 478 -19.12 17.28 0.42
N GLU A 479 -19.02 18.02 1.51
CA GLU A 479 -18.66 19.43 1.55
C GLU A 479 -17.20 19.53 2.01
N TRP A 480 -16.34 20.15 1.22
CA TRP A 480 -14.97 20.50 1.63
C TRP A 480 -15.00 21.83 2.36
N VAL A 481 -14.28 21.91 3.47
CA VAL A 481 -14.29 23.09 4.36
C VAL A 481 -12.88 23.53 4.65
N ILE A 482 -12.63 24.82 4.44
CA ILE A 482 -11.38 25.51 4.74
C ILE A 482 -11.63 26.40 5.95
N GLU A 483 -10.99 26.12 7.09
CA GLU A 483 -11.06 26.97 8.28
C GLU A 483 -9.76 27.76 8.47
N ILE A 484 -9.86 29.09 8.45
CA ILE A 484 -8.76 30.05 8.56
C ILE A 484 -8.87 30.71 9.94
N ARG A 485 -7.89 30.42 10.81
CA ARG A 485 -7.88 30.97 12.19
C ARG A 485 -7.64 32.48 12.19
N PRO A 486 -8.11 33.23 13.22
CA PRO A 486 -8.08 34.69 13.22
C PRO A 486 -6.71 35.32 12.90
N LYS A 487 -5.60 34.69 13.32
CA LYS A 487 -4.24 35.14 13.00
C LYS A 487 -3.89 35.11 11.50
N HIS A 488 -4.52 34.26 10.71
CA HIS A 488 -4.31 34.16 9.25
C HIS A 488 -5.48 34.74 8.43
N ALA A 489 -6.64 35.00 9.06
CA ALA A 489 -7.83 35.60 8.43
C ALA A 489 -7.80 37.14 8.35
N GLN A 490 -6.83 37.81 8.99
CA GLN A 490 -6.71 39.27 8.96
C GLN A 490 -6.55 39.80 7.51
N GLY A 491 -7.45 40.68 7.08
CA GLY A 491 -7.51 41.20 5.71
C GLY A 491 -8.21 40.29 4.69
N LEU A 492 -8.88 39.23 5.15
CA LEU A 492 -9.77 38.36 4.34
C LEU A 492 -11.26 38.49 4.70
N TYR A 493 -11.61 38.83 5.94
CA TYR A 493 -13.01 38.94 6.38
C TYR A 493 -13.87 39.83 5.46
N PRO A 494 -15.13 39.44 5.16
CA PRO A 494 -16.00 40.23 4.31
C PRO A 494 -16.55 41.44 5.07
N PHE A 495 -16.69 42.57 4.38
CA PHE A 495 -17.06 43.86 4.99
C PHE A 495 -18.41 43.84 5.74
N ASN A 496 -19.36 43.02 5.29
CA ASN A 496 -20.69 42.86 5.88
C ASN A 496 -20.76 41.81 7.01
N LYS A 497 -19.73 40.97 7.21
CA LYS A 497 -19.66 39.98 8.29
C LYS A 497 -18.29 40.07 9.00
N PRO A 498 -17.99 41.19 9.69
CA PRO A 498 -16.70 41.39 10.38
C PRO A 498 -16.54 40.43 11.58
N PRO A 499 -15.31 40.22 12.08
CA PRO A 499 -15.06 39.43 13.28
C PRO A 499 -15.71 40.06 14.53
N ASN A 500 -16.15 39.20 15.46
CA ASN A 500 -16.89 39.55 16.68
C ASN A 500 -15.99 40.13 17.79
N GLY A 501 -14.66 40.08 17.63
CA GLY A 501 -13.71 40.53 18.64
C GLY A 501 -13.47 39.51 19.75
N ALA A 502 -13.52 38.21 19.40
CA ALA A 502 -13.43 37.11 20.35
C ALA A 502 -12.12 37.17 21.18
N LYS A 503 -12.24 37.11 22.52
CA LYS A 503 -11.08 37.15 23.42
C LYS A 503 -10.13 35.99 23.11
N ARG A 504 -8.92 36.31 22.66
CA ARG A 504 -7.87 35.34 22.30
C ARG A 504 -7.62 34.37 23.47
N LYS A 505 -8.06 33.12 23.32
CA LYS A 505 -7.56 31.98 24.12
C LYS A 505 -6.06 31.82 23.83
N ARG A 506 -5.29 31.23 24.76
CA ARG A 506 -3.88 30.87 24.49
C ARG A 506 -3.83 29.90 23.31
N GLU A 507 -3.36 30.36 22.15
CA GLU A 507 -3.03 29.47 21.03
C GLU A 507 -1.84 28.61 21.44
N TYR A 508 -2.05 27.29 21.47
CA TYR A 508 -0.96 26.35 21.25
C TYR A 508 -0.63 26.41 19.75
N SER A 509 0.65 26.58 19.40
CA SER A 509 1.03 26.62 17.98
C SER A 509 0.88 25.23 17.39
N TRP A 510 -0.18 25.05 16.60
CA TRP A 510 -0.50 23.83 15.86
C TRP A 510 0.23 23.73 14.50
N ASN A 511 0.98 24.79 14.18
CA ASN A 511 1.81 24.99 13.01
C ASN A 511 2.87 26.05 13.34
N TYR A 512 3.86 26.18 12.47
CA TYR A 512 4.70 27.37 12.30
C TYR A 512 5.20 27.44 10.85
N GLU A 513 5.90 28.52 10.49
CA GLU A 513 6.33 28.79 9.11
C GLU A 513 7.85 28.97 9.10
N GLU A 514 8.55 28.23 8.24
CA GLU A 514 10.02 28.15 8.18
C GLU A 514 10.44 27.54 6.83
N ASP A 515 11.57 28.00 6.26
CA ASP A 515 12.18 27.48 5.02
C ASP A 515 11.24 27.39 3.80
N GLY A 516 10.34 28.37 3.65
CA GLY A 516 9.38 28.37 2.54
C GLY A 516 8.27 27.33 2.66
N ALA A 517 8.12 26.67 3.82
CA ALA A 517 7.04 25.74 4.09
C ALA A 517 6.26 26.12 5.35
N VAL A 518 5.05 25.57 5.47
CA VAL A 518 4.30 25.55 6.72
C VAL A 518 4.43 24.17 7.33
N TRP A 519 4.66 24.11 8.64
CA TRP A 519 4.96 22.91 9.40
C TRP A 519 3.83 22.61 10.39
N PRO A 520 2.68 22.04 9.96
CA PRO A 520 1.62 21.59 10.85
C PRO A 520 2.01 20.38 11.70
N LEU A 521 1.47 20.35 12.93
CA LEU A 521 1.73 19.30 13.91
C LEU A 521 1.10 17.96 13.49
N VAL A 522 1.82 16.86 13.67
CA VAL A 522 1.26 15.51 13.68
C VAL A 522 0.45 15.35 14.97
N ARG A 523 -0.89 15.29 14.87
CA ARG A 523 -1.80 15.22 16.02
C ARG A 523 -1.97 13.82 16.59
N GLN A 524 -1.96 12.82 15.71
CA GLN A 524 -2.29 11.45 16.03
C GLN A 524 -1.58 10.52 15.05
N LEU A 525 -1.03 9.43 15.57
CA LEU A 525 -0.49 8.31 14.80
C LEU A 525 -1.19 7.04 15.29
N ASP A 526 -2.36 6.76 14.69
CA ASP A 526 -3.02 5.48 14.91
C ASP A 526 -2.38 4.43 13.99
N TRP A 527 -2.33 3.18 14.42
CA TRP A 527 -2.09 2.04 13.54
C TRP A 527 -3.20 1.00 13.70
N SER A 528 -3.42 0.24 12.63
CA SER A 528 -4.38 -0.87 12.57
C SER A 528 -3.81 -1.96 11.68
N GLU A 529 -3.83 -3.20 12.15
CA GLU A 529 -3.49 -4.34 11.30
C GLU A 529 -4.65 -4.68 10.37
N THR A 530 -4.37 -4.82 9.07
CA THR A 530 -5.34 -5.26 8.08
C THR A 530 -5.01 -6.69 7.68
N HIS A 531 -5.85 -7.62 8.15
CA HIS A 531 -5.77 -9.04 7.79
C HIS A 531 -6.40 -9.31 6.42
N GLU A 532 -7.36 -8.47 6.03
CA GLU A 532 -7.92 -8.45 4.67
C GLU A 532 -7.00 -7.66 3.73
N PRO A 533 -6.74 -8.16 2.52
CA PRO A 533 -6.37 -7.41 1.33
C PRO A 533 -6.78 -5.91 1.28
N VAL A 534 -5.79 -5.00 1.39
CA VAL A 534 -5.95 -3.56 1.10
C VAL A 534 -4.98 -3.11 0.00
N MET A 535 -5.49 -2.34 -0.97
CA MET A 535 -4.68 -1.78 -2.06
C MET A 535 -3.62 -0.83 -1.51
N VAL A 536 -2.53 -0.64 -2.25
CA VAL A 536 -1.39 0.21 -1.89
C VAL A 536 -0.81 0.86 -3.19
N TYR A 537 -0.03 1.97 -3.20
CA TYR A 537 0.35 2.89 -4.33
C TYR A 537 1.56 3.81 -4.04
N ASN A 538 2.18 4.42 -5.03
CA ASN A 538 3.26 5.41 -4.85
C ASN A 538 3.48 6.17 -6.17
N LEU A 539 4.30 7.22 -6.16
CA LEU A 539 4.80 7.84 -7.39
C LEU A 539 6.33 7.86 -7.38
N GLU A 540 6.91 7.90 -8.58
CA GLU A 540 8.27 8.35 -8.81
C GLU A 540 8.20 9.67 -9.56
N VAL A 541 8.85 10.71 -9.04
CA VAL A 541 8.78 12.07 -9.58
C VAL A 541 10.17 12.57 -9.97
N GLU A 542 10.32 13.18 -11.14
CA GLU A 542 11.59 13.69 -11.66
C GLU A 542 12.20 14.78 -10.74
N GLU A 543 13.54 14.85 -10.67
CA GLU A 543 14.38 15.76 -9.85
C GLU A 543 14.20 15.74 -8.32
N ASP A 544 12.96 15.78 -7.82
CA ASP A 544 12.63 16.06 -6.43
C ASP A 544 12.24 14.79 -5.66
N HIS A 545 11.96 13.70 -6.38
CA HIS A 545 11.74 12.34 -5.89
C HIS A 545 10.76 12.26 -4.70
N SER A 546 9.71 13.08 -4.80
CA SER A 546 8.71 13.34 -3.77
C SER A 546 7.45 13.97 -4.38
N TYR A 547 6.33 13.81 -3.68
CA TYR A 547 5.03 14.34 -4.06
C TYR A 547 4.20 14.72 -2.83
N LEU A 548 3.15 15.52 -2.99
CA LEU A 548 2.24 15.90 -1.89
C LEU A 548 1.02 14.99 -1.79
N VAL A 549 0.90 14.26 -0.67
CA VAL A 549 -0.20 13.39 -0.29
C VAL A 549 -1.11 14.10 0.71
N ASN A 550 -2.38 14.34 0.36
CA ASN A 550 -3.29 15.25 1.06
C ASN A 550 -2.64 16.63 1.38
N GLY A 551 -1.75 17.08 0.50
CA GLY A 551 -0.96 18.32 0.68
C GLY A 551 0.20 18.21 1.69
N VAL A 552 0.67 17.01 2.03
CA VAL A 552 1.82 16.73 2.92
C VAL A 552 2.89 15.96 2.15
N ALA A 553 4.17 16.32 2.29
CA ALA A 553 5.23 15.78 1.44
C ALA A 553 5.67 14.34 1.79
N ALA A 554 5.70 13.45 0.77
CA ALA A 554 6.05 12.03 0.79
C ALA A 554 7.10 11.66 -0.29
N HIS A 555 7.61 10.42 -0.31
CA HIS A 555 8.85 10.02 -1.02
C HIS A 555 8.74 8.76 -1.93
N ASN A 556 9.63 8.66 -2.92
CA ASN A 556 9.82 7.58 -3.91
C ASN A 556 10.28 6.18 -3.36
N CYS A 557 10.50 5.23 -4.29
CA CYS A 557 10.88 3.81 -4.10
C CYS A 557 12.10 3.33 -4.90
N TYR A 558 12.54 2.10 -4.58
CA TYR A 558 13.93 1.63 -4.48
C TYR A 558 14.56 2.01 -3.14
N TRP A 559 15.56 1.26 -2.67
CA TRP A 559 16.30 1.71 -1.50
C TRP A 559 17.17 2.90 -1.91
N GLN A 560 16.80 4.04 -1.35
CA GLN A 560 17.49 5.30 -1.47
C GLN A 560 17.84 5.71 -0.04
N ASN A 561 19.03 6.25 0.14
CA ASN A 561 19.48 6.78 1.42
C ASN A 561 19.86 8.25 1.18
N PRO A 562 18.87 9.17 1.06
CA PRO A 562 19.10 10.56 0.58
C PRO A 562 20.07 11.36 1.46
N THR A 563 20.14 11.00 2.74
CA THR A 563 20.98 11.62 3.77
C THR A 563 22.22 10.81 4.12
N HIS A 564 22.26 9.53 3.68
CA HIS A 564 23.12 8.47 4.22
C HIS A 564 23.10 8.30 5.76
N ALA A 565 22.15 8.87 6.48
CA ALA A 565 21.87 8.48 7.88
C ALA A 565 21.10 7.14 7.90
N ASP A 566 20.19 6.98 6.94
CA ASP A 566 19.31 5.84 6.79
C ASP A 566 20.06 4.58 6.31
N ARG A 567 19.44 3.42 6.54
CA ARG A 567 19.97 2.10 6.16
C ARG A 567 18.90 1.26 5.47
N ASN A 568 18.26 1.81 4.44
CA ASN A 568 17.15 1.16 3.75
C ASN A 568 17.55 -0.15 3.05
N HIS A 569 18.84 -0.36 2.75
CA HIS A 569 19.39 -1.67 2.38
C HIS A 569 19.13 -2.78 3.41
N LEU A 570 18.90 -2.44 4.69
CA LEU A 570 18.64 -3.39 5.78
C LEU A 570 17.20 -3.34 6.32
N ASN A 571 16.27 -2.74 5.60
CA ASN A 571 14.85 -2.68 5.98
C ASN A 571 14.11 -3.91 5.41
N ASP A 572 13.23 -4.54 6.21
CA ASP A 572 12.41 -5.73 5.88
C ASP A 572 11.41 -5.52 4.73
N PHE A 573 11.27 -4.28 4.29
CA PHE A 573 10.53 -3.86 3.12
C PHE A 573 11.37 -3.74 1.84
N TRP A 574 12.65 -3.47 2.03
CA TRP A 574 13.61 -3.09 1.00
C TRP A 574 14.56 -4.25 0.74
N GLY A 575 15.83 -4.13 1.11
CA GLY A 575 16.80 -5.21 0.89
C GLY A 575 16.41 -6.51 1.62
N LEU A 576 15.77 -6.44 2.79
CA LEU A 576 15.41 -7.64 3.56
C LEU A 576 14.01 -8.21 3.23
N ARG A 577 13.35 -7.74 2.15
CA ARG A 577 12.02 -8.21 1.70
C ARG A 577 11.96 -9.70 1.39
N PHE A 578 13.09 -10.35 1.10
CA PHE A 578 13.21 -11.81 0.97
C PHE A 578 12.68 -12.59 2.18
N LYS A 579 12.65 -11.99 3.37
CA LYS A 579 12.08 -12.59 4.59
C LYS A 579 10.61 -12.98 4.39
N ALA A 580 9.82 -12.16 3.70
CA ALA A 580 8.40 -12.44 3.44
C ALA A 580 8.22 -13.63 2.48
N TYR A 581 9.12 -13.79 1.51
CA TYR A 581 9.14 -14.92 0.59
C TYR A 581 9.54 -16.22 1.31
N HIS A 582 10.56 -16.17 2.16
CA HIS A 582 10.94 -17.30 3.00
C HIS A 582 9.84 -17.69 4.00
N GLN A 583 9.05 -16.73 4.51
CA GLN A 583 7.90 -17.04 5.37
C GLN A 583 6.79 -17.81 4.63
N LYS A 584 6.55 -17.52 3.34
CA LYS A 584 5.59 -18.28 2.50
C LYS A 584 6.14 -19.61 1.97
N PHE A 585 7.46 -19.72 1.84
CA PHE A 585 8.17 -20.87 1.27
C PHE A 585 9.44 -21.20 2.09
N PRO A 586 9.31 -21.72 3.32
CA PRO A 586 10.44 -21.95 4.23
C PRO A 586 11.45 -22.98 3.69
N ASP A 587 10.99 -23.91 2.86
CA ASP A 587 11.82 -24.95 2.25
C ASP A 587 12.45 -24.54 0.91
N LYS A 588 12.28 -23.29 0.46
CA LYS A 588 12.92 -22.80 -0.77
C LYS A 588 14.26 -22.14 -0.48
N VAL A 589 15.25 -22.52 -1.28
CA VAL A 589 16.47 -21.73 -1.44
C VAL A 589 16.11 -20.45 -2.19
N ILE A 590 16.54 -19.30 -1.67
CA ILE A 590 16.33 -18.00 -2.30
C ILE A 590 17.59 -17.61 -3.07
N GLU A 591 17.38 -17.09 -4.28
CA GLU A 591 18.39 -16.35 -5.02
C GLU A 591 17.88 -14.91 -5.09
N ILE A 592 18.54 -13.96 -4.44
CA ILE A 592 18.15 -12.55 -4.61
C ILE A 592 18.66 -12.14 -5.99
N THR A 593 17.81 -12.32 -7.00
CA THR A 593 18.19 -12.17 -8.42
C THR A 593 18.21 -10.72 -8.89
N GLU A 594 17.91 -9.73 -8.05
CA GLU A 594 18.16 -8.31 -8.30
C GLU A 594 18.10 -7.48 -7.00
N PHE A 595 18.97 -6.47 -6.88
CA PHE A 595 18.86 -5.38 -5.89
C PHE A 595 19.82 -4.21 -6.19
N GLY A 596 19.61 -3.02 -5.63
CA GLY A 596 20.60 -1.93 -5.69
C GLY A 596 20.21 -0.63 -4.96
N ASN A 597 21.20 0.23 -4.70
CA ASN A 597 21.00 1.62 -4.27
C ASN A 597 20.74 2.49 -5.51
N SER A 598 19.56 3.11 -5.65
CA SER A 598 19.22 3.89 -6.84
C SER A 598 19.41 5.42 -6.69
N ASN A 599 20.23 5.90 -5.73
CA ASN A 599 20.33 7.33 -5.37
C ASN A 599 20.46 8.24 -6.60
N GLY A 600 21.36 7.94 -7.54
CA GLY A 600 21.59 8.79 -8.71
C GLY A 600 20.58 8.60 -9.86
N GLN A 601 19.73 7.58 -9.82
CA GLN A 601 18.51 7.56 -10.64
C GLN A 601 17.43 8.47 -10.06
N SER A 602 17.48 8.70 -8.75
CA SER A 602 16.60 9.61 -8.02
C SER A 602 17.32 10.89 -7.53
N ASN A 603 18.28 11.38 -8.32
CA ASN A 603 19.05 12.62 -8.13
C ASN A 603 19.61 12.91 -6.72
N TYR A 604 19.68 11.90 -5.85
CA TYR A 604 20.24 11.98 -4.51
C TYR A 604 21.77 11.86 -4.54
N PRO A 605 22.47 12.29 -3.46
CA PRO A 605 23.92 12.20 -3.38
C PRO A 605 24.44 10.80 -3.74
N VAL A 606 25.23 10.75 -4.82
CA VAL A 606 25.98 9.56 -5.22
C VAL A 606 27.35 9.65 -4.56
N GLU A 607 27.39 9.47 -3.24
CA GLU A 607 28.63 9.36 -2.45
C GLU A 607 29.23 7.96 -2.67
N PRO A 608 30.23 7.77 -3.56
CA PRO A 608 30.46 6.45 -4.14
C PRO A 608 31.07 5.47 -3.13
N ASP A 609 31.96 5.95 -2.25
CA ASP A 609 32.46 5.17 -1.11
C ASP A 609 31.39 4.86 -0.06
N ARG A 610 30.29 5.63 0.03
CA ARG A 610 29.19 5.36 0.95
C ARG A 610 28.21 4.34 0.37
N ILE A 611 27.82 4.47 -0.90
CA ILE A 611 27.04 3.46 -1.60
C ILE A 611 27.80 2.11 -1.57
N ALA A 612 29.12 2.14 -1.78
CA ALA A 612 30.00 0.98 -1.62
C ALA A 612 29.96 0.35 -0.21
N ARG A 613 29.86 1.15 0.86
CA ARG A 613 29.65 0.64 2.23
C ARG A 613 28.28 0.01 2.40
N GLU A 614 27.23 0.56 1.81
CA GLU A 614 25.86 0.02 1.89
C GLU A 614 25.77 -1.36 1.20
N TYR A 615 26.41 -1.53 0.05
CA TYR A 615 26.57 -2.85 -0.58
C TYR A 615 27.29 -3.85 0.34
N VAL A 616 28.40 -3.46 0.97
CA VAL A 616 29.14 -4.32 1.92
C VAL A 616 28.30 -4.65 3.17
N GLU A 617 27.60 -3.68 3.74
CA GLU A 617 26.71 -3.90 4.88
C GLU A 617 25.58 -4.87 4.53
N TYR A 618 24.98 -4.73 3.34
CA TYR A 618 23.94 -5.60 2.86
C TYR A 618 24.43 -7.04 2.65
N TYR A 619 25.53 -7.25 1.91
CA TYR A 619 26.11 -8.59 1.73
C TYR A 619 26.44 -9.27 3.07
N ARG A 620 26.95 -8.52 4.06
CA ARG A 620 27.24 -9.06 5.39
C ARG A 620 25.97 -9.42 6.18
N GLU A 621 24.88 -8.68 5.99
CA GLU A 621 23.58 -9.05 6.56
C GLU A 621 23.00 -10.30 5.88
N LEU A 622 23.12 -10.44 4.55
CA LEU A 622 22.70 -11.65 3.83
C LEU A 622 23.40 -12.93 4.32
N PHE A 623 24.63 -12.82 4.84
CA PHE A 623 25.35 -13.97 5.43
C PHE A 623 24.67 -14.55 6.67
N ASN A 624 23.73 -13.82 7.31
CA ASN A 624 22.97 -14.30 8.47
C ASN A 624 21.81 -15.25 8.10
N TYR A 625 21.45 -15.37 6.81
CA TYR A 625 20.26 -16.08 6.34
C TYR A 625 20.64 -17.33 5.53
N PRO A 626 20.71 -18.53 6.16
CA PRO A 626 21.32 -19.73 5.56
C PRO A 626 20.51 -20.38 4.41
N TYR A 627 19.33 -19.84 4.11
CA TYR A 627 18.48 -20.23 2.98
C TYR A 627 18.76 -19.43 1.69
N ILE A 628 19.55 -18.35 1.77
CA ILE A 628 19.95 -17.57 0.59
C ILE A 628 21.20 -18.20 -0.03
N ASN A 629 21.19 -18.52 -1.33
CA ASN A 629 22.38 -19.02 -2.02
C ASN A 629 23.18 -17.92 -2.74
N SER A 630 22.51 -16.92 -3.33
CA SER A 630 23.10 -15.70 -3.90
C SER A 630 22.08 -14.55 -3.89
N ALA A 631 22.30 -13.49 -4.66
CA ALA A 631 23.12 -12.37 -4.16
C ALA A 631 23.57 -11.47 -5.31
N ALA A 632 22.74 -11.23 -6.33
CA ALA A 632 23.10 -10.46 -7.52
C ALA A 632 22.63 -8.99 -7.43
N SER A 633 23.56 -8.06 -7.19
CA SER A 633 23.27 -6.63 -7.35
C SER A 633 23.04 -6.24 -8.81
N PHE A 634 22.39 -5.10 -9.05
CA PHE A 634 22.11 -4.56 -10.38
C PHE A 634 23.37 -4.37 -11.26
N ILE A 635 23.14 -4.25 -12.57
CA ILE A 635 24.09 -4.45 -13.69
C ILE A 635 25.51 -3.93 -13.44
N MET A 636 26.53 -4.76 -13.64
CA MET A 636 27.92 -4.32 -13.41
C MET A 636 28.35 -3.21 -14.37
N SER A 637 27.82 -3.24 -15.61
CA SER A 637 28.07 -2.28 -16.68
C SER A 637 26.91 -2.27 -17.69
N SER A 638 26.84 -1.23 -18.52
CA SER A 638 25.83 -1.08 -19.58
C SER A 638 26.46 -0.33 -20.76
N PRO A 639 26.22 -0.74 -22.03
CA PRO A 639 26.59 0.05 -23.20
C PRO A 639 25.93 1.45 -23.20
N ASP A 640 24.76 1.58 -22.57
CA ASP A 640 24.14 2.87 -22.29
C ASP A 640 24.83 3.54 -21.09
N ALA A 641 25.52 4.65 -21.38
CA ALA A 641 26.26 5.43 -20.38
C ALA A 641 25.37 6.06 -19.30
N THR A 642 24.05 6.17 -19.50
CA THR A 642 23.11 6.76 -18.53
C THR A 642 23.21 6.08 -17.17
N TRP A 643 23.21 4.74 -17.16
CA TRP A 643 23.32 3.91 -15.95
C TRP A 643 24.63 4.11 -15.19
N GLY A 644 25.73 4.34 -15.92
CA GLY A 644 27.04 4.63 -15.35
C GLY A 644 27.16 6.06 -14.81
N ASN A 645 26.49 7.01 -15.45
CA ASN A 645 26.43 8.41 -15.00
C ASN A 645 25.54 8.59 -13.76
N GLN A 646 24.46 7.81 -13.66
CA GLN A 646 23.57 7.73 -12.49
C GLN A 646 24.17 6.92 -11.32
N GLY A 647 25.39 6.37 -11.45
CA GLY A 647 26.05 5.60 -10.40
C GLY A 647 25.36 4.29 -10.03
N PHE A 648 24.47 3.78 -10.90
CA PHE A 648 23.71 2.56 -10.63
C PHE A 648 24.44 1.29 -11.12
N THR A 649 25.35 1.43 -12.10
CA THR A 649 26.31 0.37 -12.44
C THR A 649 27.52 0.37 -11.50
N TRP A 650 28.33 -0.70 -11.54
CA TRP A 650 29.59 -0.79 -10.78
C TRP A 650 30.82 -0.26 -11.55
N ARG A 651 30.76 -0.20 -12.89
CA ARG A 651 31.70 0.55 -13.74
C ARG A 651 31.01 1.35 -14.83
N LYS A 652 31.70 2.36 -15.35
CA LYS A 652 31.33 3.10 -16.57
C LYS A 652 32.02 2.51 -17.80
N GLU A 653 31.58 2.92 -18.99
CA GLU A 653 32.10 2.42 -20.29
C GLU A 653 33.50 2.96 -20.67
N ASN A 654 33.92 4.07 -20.07
CA ASN A 654 35.31 4.55 -20.14
C ASN A 654 36.32 3.65 -19.38
N GLY A 655 35.84 2.59 -18.70
CA GLY A 655 36.66 1.69 -17.88
C GLY A 655 36.89 2.15 -16.43
N GLU A 656 36.24 3.23 -16.01
CA GLU A 656 36.27 3.75 -14.63
C GLU A 656 35.43 2.86 -13.69
N PHE A 657 36.02 2.42 -12.57
CA PHE A 657 35.34 1.63 -11.54
C PHE A 657 34.84 2.52 -10.40
N TRP A 658 33.62 2.27 -9.94
CA TRP A 658 33.13 2.85 -8.70
C TRP A 658 33.71 2.12 -7.47
N PRO A 659 33.86 2.77 -6.30
CA PRO A 659 34.49 2.16 -5.11
C PRO A 659 33.83 0.88 -4.59
N VAL A 660 32.59 0.58 -4.99
CA VAL A 660 31.88 -0.66 -4.68
C VAL A 660 32.69 -1.89 -5.08
N VAL A 661 33.39 -1.84 -6.23
CA VAL A 661 34.26 -2.93 -6.72
C VAL A 661 35.31 -3.27 -5.67
N ARG A 662 36.12 -2.27 -5.28
CA ARG A 662 37.19 -2.39 -4.28
C ARG A 662 36.67 -2.79 -2.90
N LEU A 663 35.60 -2.17 -2.42
CA LEU A 663 35.08 -2.41 -1.06
C LEU A 663 34.44 -3.80 -0.93
N VAL A 664 33.71 -4.27 -1.94
CA VAL A 664 33.14 -5.63 -1.95
C VAL A 664 34.24 -6.68 -2.12
N GLY A 665 35.32 -6.37 -2.85
CA GLY A 665 36.54 -7.19 -2.89
C GLY A 665 37.26 -7.29 -1.55
N ALA A 666 37.41 -6.16 -0.84
CA ALA A 666 38.05 -6.09 0.48
C ALA A 666 37.20 -6.67 1.63
N MET A 667 35.90 -6.89 1.40
CA MET A 667 34.97 -7.45 2.39
C MET A 667 35.43 -8.83 2.91
N GLU A 668 35.43 -8.99 4.23
CA GLU A 668 35.60 -10.28 4.90
C GLU A 668 34.41 -11.20 4.61
N ARG A 669 34.68 -12.46 4.28
CA ARG A 669 33.67 -13.45 3.92
C ARG A 669 33.89 -14.75 4.70
N PRO A 670 32.94 -15.18 5.56
CA PRO A 670 33.00 -16.48 6.20
C PRO A 670 33.08 -17.63 5.18
N PRO A 671 33.56 -18.83 5.59
CA PRO A 671 33.52 -20.03 4.76
C PRO A 671 32.11 -20.30 4.22
N LEU A 672 32.05 -20.65 2.93
CA LEU A 672 30.81 -20.89 2.20
C LEU A 672 30.32 -22.33 2.45
N VAL A 673 29.04 -22.48 2.78
CA VAL A 673 28.33 -23.75 2.94
C VAL A 673 27.04 -23.66 2.10
N PRO A 674 26.79 -24.57 1.14
CA PRO A 674 25.62 -24.45 0.26
C PRO A 674 24.29 -24.39 1.02
N ALA A 675 23.37 -23.50 0.61
CA ALA A 675 22.05 -23.35 1.24
C ALA A 675 21.25 -24.67 1.28
N ALA A 676 21.39 -25.51 0.25
CA ALA A 676 20.80 -26.85 0.19
C ALA A 676 21.24 -27.76 1.36
N ALA A 677 22.46 -27.61 1.90
CA ALA A 677 22.93 -28.40 3.04
C ALA A 677 22.25 -27.97 4.36
N TRP A 678 21.92 -26.68 4.51
CA TRP A 678 21.08 -26.21 5.61
C TRP A 678 19.65 -26.76 5.47
N LEU A 679 19.06 -26.69 4.28
CA LEU A 679 17.70 -27.18 4.01
C LEU A 679 17.57 -28.68 4.30
N ILE A 680 18.50 -29.49 3.81
CA ILE A 680 18.57 -30.94 4.12
C ILE A 680 18.65 -31.16 5.65
N THR A 681 19.39 -30.32 6.37
CA THR A 681 19.50 -30.41 7.84
C THR A 681 18.19 -30.06 8.54
N GLN A 682 17.41 -29.10 8.04
CA GLN A 682 16.08 -28.75 8.56
C GLN A 682 15.06 -29.87 8.31
N LEU A 683 14.92 -30.32 7.06
CA LEU A 683 14.00 -31.40 6.69
C LEU A 683 14.30 -32.69 7.48
N GLN A 684 15.58 -33.00 7.72
CA GLN A 684 15.96 -34.11 8.60
C GLN A 684 15.57 -33.91 10.08
N ARG A 685 15.50 -32.68 10.60
CA ARG A 685 15.02 -32.39 11.97
C ARG A 685 13.50 -32.55 12.06
N GLU A 686 12.77 -31.99 11.11
CA GLU A 686 11.31 -32.09 11.07
C GLU A 686 10.84 -33.54 10.86
N ALA A 687 11.47 -34.28 9.94
CA ALA A 687 11.21 -35.71 9.77
C ALA A 687 11.61 -36.58 10.99
N ARG A 688 12.32 -36.04 11.99
CA ARG A 688 12.48 -36.68 13.32
C ARG A 688 11.36 -36.28 14.28
N SER A 689 10.96 -35.01 14.29
CA SER A 689 9.81 -34.50 15.08
C SER A 689 8.51 -35.23 14.71
N LEU A 690 8.17 -35.31 13.42
CA LEU A 690 6.97 -35.99 12.93
C LEU A 690 6.95 -37.48 13.28
N ARG A 691 8.11 -38.16 13.26
CA ARG A 691 8.23 -39.56 13.70
C ARG A 691 7.98 -39.72 15.20
N GLN A 692 8.42 -38.77 16.03
CA GLN A 692 8.14 -38.75 17.47
C GLN A 692 6.64 -38.49 17.75
N GLN A 693 6.01 -37.56 17.04
CA GLN A 693 4.57 -37.30 17.14
C GLN A 693 3.71 -38.49 16.70
N ALA A 694 4.11 -39.19 15.63
CA ALA A 694 3.45 -40.41 15.18
C ALA A 694 3.55 -41.53 16.23
N ALA A 695 4.72 -41.73 16.84
CA ALA A 695 4.92 -42.71 17.91
C ALA A 695 4.09 -42.37 19.18
N ALA A 696 4.04 -41.10 19.57
CA ALA A 696 3.20 -40.63 20.68
C ALA A 696 1.71 -40.86 20.40
N SER A 697 1.25 -40.56 19.19
CA SER A 697 -0.14 -40.83 18.74
C SER A 697 -0.47 -42.33 18.77
N GLN A 698 0.45 -43.19 18.33
CA GLN A 698 0.28 -44.66 18.41
C GLN A 698 0.19 -45.16 19.86
N ALA A 699 1.00 -44.62 20.77
CA ALA A 699 0.91 -44.95 22.20
C ALA A 699 -0.45 -44.53 22.80
N THR A 700 -0.94 -43.33 22.48
CA THR A 700 -2.27 -42.86 22.90
C THR A 700 -3.40 -43.74 22.37
N ILE A 701 -3.33 -44.17 21.10
CA ILE A 701 -4.31 -45.10 20.51
C ILE A 701 -4.30 -46.45 21.25
N ALA A 702 -3.12 -46.99 21.58
CA ALA A 702 -3.01 -48.24 22.33
C ALA A 702 -3.61 -48.13 23.76
N GLN A 703 -3.40 -47.01 24.44
CA GLN A 703 -4.00 -46.73 25.75
C GLN A 703 -5.53 -46.67 25.68
N LEU A 704 -6.09 -45.93 24.71
CA LEU A 704 -7.54 -45.85 24.49
C LEU A 704 -8.15 -47.21 24.14
N GLN A 705 -7.44 -48.06 23.41
CA GLN A 705 -7.89 -49.44 23.12
C GLN A 705 -7.98 -50.30 24.39
N GLN A 706 -7.03 -50.18 25.32
CA GLN A 706 -7.10 -50.86 26.63
C GLN A 706 -8.26 -50.35 27.49
N GLU A 707 -8.49 -49.04 27.52
CA GLU A 707 -9.60 -48.43 28.27
C GLU A 707 -10.97 -48.86 27.72
N ILE A 708 -11.14 -48.88 26.39
CA ILE A 708 -12.33 -49.43 25.72
C ILE A 708 -12.53 -50.91 26.07
N GLN A 709 -11.44 -51.70 26.20
CA GLN A 709 -11.53 -53.10 26.61
C GLN A 709 -11.98 -53.26 28.07
N GLY A 710 -11.47 -52.43 28.98
CA GLY A 710 -11.91 -52.38 30.39
C GLY A 710 -13.39 -51.98 30.54
N LEU A 711 -13.82 -50.93 29.82
CA LEU A 711 -15.23 -50.49 29.79
C LEU A 711 -16.16 -51.59 29.25
N ARG A 712 -15.72 -52.36 28.24
CA ARG A 712 -16.47 -53.53 27.73
C ARG A 712 -16.61 -54.64 28.77
N GLN A 713 -15.57 -54.90 29.57
CA GLN A 713 -15.63 -55.88 30.65
C GLN A 713 -16.58 -55.44 31.78
N GLN A 714 -16.50 -54.17 32.21
CA GLN A 714 -17.44 -53.60 33.19
C GLN A 714 -18.89 -53.67 32.67
N ALA A 715 -19.12 -53.33 31.41
CA ALA A 715 -20.43 -53.40 30.78
C ALA A 715 -20.96 -54.85 30.58
N ALA A 716 -20.10 -55.87 30.64
CA ALA A 716 -20.51 -57.28 30.67
C ALA A 716 -20.92 -57.70 32.09
N ALA A 717 -20.08 -57.44 33.09
CA ALA A 717 -20.36 -57.74 34.50
C ALA A 717 -21.66 -57.08 34.98
N SER A 718 -21.92 -55.83 34.58
CA SER A 718 -23.17 -55.13 34.89
C SER A 718 -24.42 -55.83 34.33
N ARG A 719 -24.35 -56.42 33.13
CA ARG A 719 -25.48 -57.19 32.55
C ARG A 719 -25.73 -58.48 33.31
N GLU A 720 -24.67 -59.16 33.73
CA GLU A 720 -24.77 -60.37 34.52
C GLU A 720 -25.40 -60.08 35.90
N MET A 721 -24.98 -58.99 36.56
CA MET A 721 -25.59 -58.58 37.83
C MET A 721 -27.06 -58.15 37.68
N ILE A 722 -27.44 -57.46 36.59
CA ILE A 722 -28.84 -57.19 36.25
C ILE A 722 -29.62 -58.50 36.08
N THR A 723 -29.04 -59.49 35.40
CA THR A 723 -29.65 -60.82 35.19
C THR A 723 -29.86 -61.57 36.52
N GLN A 724 -28.90 -61.48 37.45
CA GLN A 724 -29.04 -62.05 38.80
C GLN A 724 -30.13 -61.34 39.62
N LEU A 725 -30.21 -60.02 39.54
CA LEU A 725 -31.24 -59.22 40.21
C LEU A 725 -32.65 -59.55 39.68
N GLN A 726 -32.82 -59.70 38.37
CA GLN A 726 -34.08 -60.13 37.76
C GLN A 726 -34.54 -61.49 38.30
N ARG A 727 -33.68 -62.52 38.28
CA ARG A 727 -33.99 -63.85 38.85
C ARG A 727 -34.41 -63.77 40.33
N ARG A 728 -33.78 -62.89 41.11
CA ARG A 728 -34.11 -62.68 42.53
C ARG A 728 -35.45 -61.98 42.73
N VAL A 729 -35.79 -61.00 41.87
CA VAL A 729 -37.12 -60.37 41.86
C VAL A 729 -38.22 -61.38 41.52
N ASP A 730 -38.01 -62.26 40.54
CA ASP A 730 -39.00 -63.27 40.17
C ASP A 730 -39.14 -64.38 41.22
N THR A 731 -38.06 -64.73 41.93
CA THR A 731 -38.12 -65.61 43.11
C THR A 731 -38.94 -64.98 44.24
N LEU A 732 -38.74 -63.69 44.54
CA LEU A 732 -39.52 -62.96 45.54
C LEU A 732 -41.00 -62.83 45.15
N ARG A 733 -41.30 -62.64 43.86
CA ARG A 733 -42.69 -62.67 43.33
C ARG A 733 -43.36 -64.02 43.55
N GLN A 734 -42.68 -65.12 43.26
CA GLN A 734 -43.20 -66.47 43.52
C GLN A 734 -43.47 -66.69 45.03
N GLN A 735 -42.53 -66.30 45.89
CA GLN A 735 -42.71 -66.38 47.35
C GLN A 735 -43.91 -65.55 47.85
N LEU A 736 -44.15 -64.36 47.27
CA LEU A 736 -45.30 -63.52 47.61
C LEU A 736 -46.63 -64.18 47.22
N VAL A 737 -46.69 -64.82 46.05
CA VAL A 737 -47.88 -65.58 45.61
C VAL A 737 -48.16 -66.75 46.55
N THR A 738 -47.13 -67.50 46.97
CA THR A 738 -47.26 -68.58 47.96
C THR A 738 -47.67 -68.08 49.35
N ALA A 739 -47.27 -66.87 49.74
CA ALA A 739 -47.67 -66.26 51.01
C ALA A 739 -49.14 -65.78 51.00
N THR A 740 -49.67 -65.38 49.84
CA THR A 740 -51.05 -64.86 49.73
C THR A 740 -52.15 -65.92 49.64
N THR A 741 -51.82 -67.22 49.64
CA THR A 741 -52.81 -68.32 49.57
C THR A 741 -53.23 -68.89 50.94
N THR A 742 -52.79 -68.30 52.07
CA THR A 742 -53.19 -68.77 53.41
C THR A 742 -53.73 -67.67 54.34
N THR A 743 -54.96 -67.90 54.82
CA THR A 743 -55.62 -67.26 55.98
C THR A 743 -56.27 -65.87 55.74
N PRO A 744 -57.52 -65.61 56.22
CA PRO A 744 -58.37 -64.53 55.70
C PRO A 744 -58.36 -63.20 56.50
N VAL A 745 -58.95 -62.17 55.89
CA VAL A 745 -59.02 -60.78 56.40
C VAL A 745 -60.19 -60.56 57.36
N ALA A 746 -59.94 -59.78 58.42
CA ALA A 746 -60.96 -59.06 59.20
C ALA A 746 -60.76 -57.53 59.10
N ARG A 747 -61.83 -56.77 59.29
CA ARG A 747 -61.98 -55.30 59.17
C ARG A 747 -63.08 -54.84 60.16
N PRO A 748 -63.27 -53.52 60.42
CA PRO A 748 -62.38 -52.36 60.28
C PRO A 748 -62.40 -51.40 61.52
N VAL A 749 -61.53 -50.39 61.55
CA VAL A 749 -61.83 -49.03 62.06
C VAL A 749 -61.04 -48.02 61.22
N VAL A 750 -61.61 -46.84 60.92
CA VAL A 750 -60.99 -45.79 60.08
C VAL A 750 -61.19 -44.39 60.68
N PRO A 751 -60.12 -43.68 61.08
CA PRO A 751 -60.11 -42.22 61.28
C PRO A 751 -59.96 -41.45 59.95
N PRO A 752 -60.21 -40.11 59.91
CA PRO A 752 -60.42 -39.36 58.68
C PRO A 752 -59.16 -39.02 57.87
N SER A 753 -59.37 -38.68 56.59
CA SER A 753 -58.34 -38.53 55.55
C SER A 753 -57.46 -37.27 55.66
N PRO A 754 -56.14 -37.38 55.39
CA PRO A 754 -55.38 -36.30 54.78
C PRO A 754 -55.69 -36.20 53.27
N ALA A 755 -55.66 -35.00 52.71
CA ALA A 755 -55.97 -34.78 51.29
C ALA A 755 -54.72 -34.84 50.39
N THR A 756 -54.72 -35.81 49.48
CA THR A 756 -54.02 -35.79 48.16
C THR A 756 -52.61 -35.18 48.08
N THR A 757 -51.59 -36.02 48.25
CA THR A 757 -50.28 -35.88 47.58
C THR A 757 -50.11 -36.98 46.52
N PRO A 758 -49.64 -36.68 45.30
CA PRO A 758 -49.48 -37.68 44.26
C PRO A 758 -48.22 -38.56 44.45
N VAL A 759 -48.26 -39.71 43.78
CA VAL A 759 -47.22 -40.75 43.76
C VAL A 759 -45.81 -40.18 43.47
N THR A 760 -44.85 -40.48 44.35
CA THR A 760 -43.43 -40.35 44.03
C THR A 760 -43.06 -41.32 42.91
N THR A 761 -42.56 -40.80 41.79
CA THR A 761 -41.82 -41.62 40.83
C THR A 761 -40.64 -42.30 41.53
N PRO A 762 -40.27 -43.53 41.14
CA PRO A 762 -38.96 -44.06 41.47
C PRO A 762 -37.92 -43.07 40.93
N VAL A 763 -36.94 -42.70 41.75
CA VAL A 763 -35.85 -41.83 41.28
C VAL A 763 -35.10 -42.56 40.17
N VAL A 764 -35.33 -42.12 38.94
CA VAL A 764 -34.41 -42.39 37.84
C VAL A 764 -33.06 -41.87 38.30
N THR A 765 -32.12 -42.77 38.57
CA THR A 765 -30.72 -42.40 38.72
C THR A 765 -30.37 -41.57 37.50
N PRO A 766 -29.85 -40.33 37.65
CA PRO A 766 -29.53 -39.50 36.50
C PRO A 766 -28.59 -40.29 35.57
N PRO A 767 -28.65 -40.06 34.25
CA PRO A 767 -27.63 -40.60 33.36
C PRO A 767 -26.25 -40.26 33.94
N PRO A 768 -25.26 -41.17 33.85
CA PRO A 768 -23.95 -40.99 34.48
C PRO A 768 -23.43 -39.60 34.11
N ALA A 769 -23.06 -38.83 35.15
CA ALA A 769 -22.96 -37.37 35.08
C ALA A 769 -22.28 -36.94 33.78
N THR A 770 -22.99 -36.14 32.97
CA THR A 770 -22.46 -35.60 31.71
C THR A 770 -21.06 -35.07 32.00
N PRO A 771 -20.01 -35.58 31.32
CA PRO A 771 -18.63 -35.27 31.67
C PRO A 771 -18.50 -33.75 31.75
N PRO A 772 -17.97 -33.21 32.86
CA PRO A 772 -18.28 -31.87 33.35
C PRO A 772 -18.14 -30.88 32.19
N ALA A 773 -19.30 -30.37 31.75
CA ALA A 773 -19.44 -29.76 30.43
C ALA A 773 -18.30 -28.77 30.20
N ILE A 774 -17.41 -29.11 29.27
CA ILE A 774 -16.08 -28.49 29.13
C ILE A 774 -16.27 -26.99 29.23
N ALA A 775 -15.83 -26.41 30.36
CA ALA A 775 -16.22 -25.05 30.71
C ALA A 775 -15.80 -24.16 29.55
N PRO A 776 -16.74 -23.53 28.81
CA PRO A 776 -16.41 -22.83 27.59
C PRO A 776 -15.35 -21.78 27.93
N PRO A 777 -14.21 -21.76 27.21
CA PRO A 777 -13.03 -21.00 27.60
C PRO A 777 -13.48 -19.56 27.88
N PRO A 778 -13.14 -19.01 29.07
CA PRO A 778 -13.98 -18.04 29.76
C PRO A 778 -14.36 -16.86 28.87
N MET A 779 -15.59 -16.92 28.33
CA MET A 779 -16.06 -15.97 27.34
C MET A 779 -16.40 -14.64 28.03
N GLU A 780 -15.43 -13.75 28.09
CA GLU A 780 -15.63 -12.39 28.58
C GLU A 780 -16.56 -11.64 27.61
N ASP A 781 -17.74 -11.21 28.09
CA ASP A 781 -18.60 -10.30 27.34
C ASP A 781 -17.97 -8.89 27.29
N VAL A 782 -17.06 -8.73 26.33
CA VAL A 782 -16.41 -7.48 25.98
C VAL A 782 -17.34 -6.50 25.25
N THR A 783 -18.61 -6.82 24.94
CA THR A 783 -19.50 -5.88 24.20
C THR A 783 -19.80 -4.58 24.95
N THR A 784 -19.55 -4.56 26.26
CA THR A 784 -19.58 -3.38 27.13
C THR A 784 -18.30 -2.54 27.08
N ARG A 785 -17.18 -3.13 26.63
CA ARG A 785 -15.83 -2.52 26.54
C ARG A 785 -15.43 -2.17 25.11
N LEU A 786 -15.94 -2.93 24.13
CA LEU A 786 -15.78 -2.68 22.69
C LEU A 786 -16.37 -1.33 22.29
N ARG A 787 -15.59 -0.51 21.57
CA ARG A 787 -16.09 0.75 20.99
C ARG A 787 -17.10 0.43 19.88
N ARG A 788 -18.39 0.67 20.15
CA ARG A 788 -19.46 0.53 19.16
C ARG A 788 -19.20 1.44 17.95
N HIS A 789 -19.03 0.84 16.77
CA HIS A 789 -18.83 1.59 15.53
C HIS A 789 -20.09 2.44 15.22
N PRO A 790 -19.96 3.73 14.90
CA PRO A 790 -21.09 4.66 14.91
C PRO A 790 -22.06 4.53 13.71
N VAL A 791 -21.74 3.73 12.69
CA VAL A 791 -22.55 3.58 11.47
C VAL A 791 -22.61 2.12 11.01
N LYS A 792 -23.75 1.74 10.41
CA LYS A 792 -24.21 0.39 10.00
C LYS A 792 -24.78 -0.47 11.13
N ARG A 793 -26.12 -0.43 11.28
CA ARG A 793 -26.87 -1.63 11.64
C ARG A 793 -26.82 -2.58 10.43
N PHE A 794 -26.41 -3.81 10.64
CA PHE A 794 -26.73 -4.91 9.73
C PHE A 794 -28.08 -5.50 10.18
N ASP A 795 -28.89 -5.98 9.23
CA ASP A 795 -30.18 -6.59 9.57
C ASP A 795 -29.98 -7.87 10.40
N THR A 796 -30.89 -8.07 11.36
CA THR A 796 -30.83 -9.18 12.32
C THR A 796 -31.06 -10.51 11.61
N ARG A 797 -29.99 -11.27 11.40
CA ARG A 797 -30.05 -12.67 10.96
C ARG A 797 -30.48 -13.58 12.12
N THR A 798 -31.18 -14.65 11.80
CA THR A 798 -31.47 -15.74 12.75
C THR A 798 -30.22 -16.60 12.96
N LEU A 799 -30.11 -17.29 14.10
CA LEU A 799 -28.88 -17.99 14.51
C LEU A 799 -28.49 -19.08 13.51
N ASP A 800 -29.49 -19.78 12.98
CA ASP A 800 -29.48 -20.76 11.89
C ASP A 800 -28.92 -20.24 10.55
N GLN A 801 -28.84 -18.92 10.33
CA GLN A 801 -28.23 -18.33 9.14
C GLN A 801 -26.72 -18.06 9.30
N ILE A 802 -26.16 -18.27 10.50
CA ILE A 802 -24.74 -18.02 10.82
C ILE A 802 -23.97 -19.34 10.72
N LYS A 803 -23.48 -19.67 9.51
CA LYS A 803 -22.68 -20.89 9.28
C LYS A 803 -21.35 -20.91 10.02
N TYR A 804 -20.73 -19.74 10.19
CA TYR A 804 -19.49 -19.56 10.94
C TYR A 804 -19.56 -18.24 11.70
N LEU A 805 -19.12 -18.26 12.96
CA LEU A 805 -18.87 -17.07 13.76
C LEU A 805 -17.41 -17.15 14.20
N VAL A 806 -16.57 -16.28 13.64
CA VAL A 806 -15.18 -16.08 14.06
C VAL A 806 -15.16 -14.82 14.92
N ILE A 807 -14.49 -14.90 16.07
CA ILE A 807 -14.35 -13.83 17.08
C ILE A 807 -12.85 -13.55 17.23
#